data_AF-A0A1G9YZ46-F1
#
_entry.id   AF-A0A1G9YZ46-F1
#
_cell.length_a   1.000
_cell.length_b   1.000
_cell.length_c   1.000
_cell.angle_alpha   90.00
_cell.angle_beta   90.00
_cell.angle_gamma   90.00
#
_symmetry.space_group_name_H-M   'P 1'
#
loop_
_entity.id
_entity.type
_entity.pdbx_description
1 polymer ?
#
loop_
_entity_poly.entity_id
_entity_poly.type
_entity_poly.pdbx_seq_one_letter_code
_entity_poly.pdbx_strand_id
1 'polypeptide(L)'
;MDREKAFVLWFDELRRKDVDLVGGKSSSLGELTSSTDVPVPYGFATTAAGYRYFMKETGLDHTIKELLTGLTDVEDPVQLRNVTAAVRKAICDVEMPVSLAEDIRRGYIELGEKVGESDPFVAVRSSATAEDLPDASFAGQQDTYLNVKGADMVIQKVKECYASTFTDRATYYRTKKGFDHLQVALSAAVQMMVFSKAAGVMFTVDLVTGDDSSITIEGAWGLGEYVVQGTVTPDNFKIRKSDLNILSKMINTKPVMLVRKPDGDCEEQKVPENKMKAQVISDEQVKELAKYAIAIEKHYGCYMDMEWGIDERTDKIWLLQARPETVWSKRNKEKKVQTESEASTPMTTDRVVVVKGLPASPGRIAGKAHVILDPAQIEEFKDGEILVTTMTAPDWVPAMKKAKAIVTDAGGMTCHASIVSRELGIPCIVGTKSRSQEATTTITNGMEITVDATNGIVYEGLVADIVKPAEAPQAAGSAAVAVESAPITGTKIYMNLGNPDLAEKYGVLPCDGIGLMREEFIWTTFIHEHPLYLIEIGHPERVVDQLADGIRKVCQALSPRPVTLRFSDFKSSEYRNLKGGDKYEPEESSALLGWRGASRYYDPKYIEAFKLEIKAVQKVREEYGYKNLHVMIPFCRRVDEMAQIVALMAQEGLRRGPDFKVWLMAEIPSNIILADQFNEFVDGYSIGSNDLTMLIMGCDRDNDTVAPLFDERNLAVKRAIRHLIAVAHKDGRTVSICGQAPSVYPDFTEFLVKSGIDSISVNPDAVAATKKLVAHVEQRIMMDALTGKGRADTEDYTW
;
A
#
# COMPACT_ATOMS: atom_id res chain seq x y z
N MET A 1 -41.91 -18.59 14.10
CA MET A 1 -41.26 -19.54 13.17
C MET A 1 -39.91 -19.93 13.76
N ASP A 2 -39.51 -21.19 13.59
CA ASP A 2 -38.13 -21.60 13.84
C ASP A 2 -37.25 -20.99 12.76
N ARG A 3 -36.57 -19.88 13.08
CA ARG A 3 -35.82 -19.06 12.11
C ARG A 3 -34.69 -19.85 11.44
N GLU A 4 -34.18 -20.89 12.11
CA GLU A 4 -33.11 -21.75 11.57
C GLU A 4 -33.59 -22.71 10.47
N LYS A 5 -34.92 -22.92 10.37
CA LYS A 5 -35.53 -23.81 9.37
C LYS A 5 -36.32 -23.07 8.29
N ALA A 6 -36.54 -21.77 8.45
CA ALA A 6 -37.22 -20.97 7.45
C ALA A 6 -36.38 -20.87 6.18
N PHE A 7 -37.00 -20.97 5.00
CA PHE A 7 -36.30 -20.79 3.72
C PHE A 7 -36.14 -19.33 3.33
N VAL A 8 -37.02 -18.46 3.84
CA VAL A 8 -37.04 -17.02 3.57
C VAL A 8 -37.18 -16.26 4.90
N LEU A 9 -36.43 -15.17 5.05
CA LEU A 9 -36.50 -14.23 6.18
C LEU A 9 -36.53 -12.79 5.67
N TRP A 10 -37.36 -11.94 6.28
CA TRP A 10 -37.47 -10.53 5.93
C TRP A 10 -36.33 -9.69 6.51
N PHE A 11 -35.98 -8.58 5.87
CA PHE A 11 -34.89 -7.73 6.36
C PHE A 11 -35.12 -7.20 7.79
N ASP A 12 -36.36 -6.93 8.19
CA ASP A 12 -36.69 -6.49 9.56
C ASP A 12 -36.55 -7.61 10.61
N GLU A 13 -36.59 -8.87 10.20
CA GLU A 13 -36.36 -10.06 11.04
C GLU A 13 -34.87 -10.38 11.22
N LEU A 14 -33.99 -9.82 10.40
CA LEU A 14 -32.56 -10.12 10.36
C LEU A 14 -31.75 -9.17 11.24
N ARG A 15 -30.64 -9.67 11.79
CA ARG A 15 -29.66 -8.93 12.58
C ARG A 15 -28.24 -9.29 12.15
N ARG A 16 -27.27 -8.46 12.51
CA ARG A 16 -25.83 -8.67 12.22
C ARG A 16 -25.28 -10.02 12.67
N LYS A 17 -25.86 -10.64 13.70
CA LYS A 17 -25.43 -11.97 14.20
C LYS A 17 -25.90 -13.14 13.33
N ASP A 18 -26.78 -12.91 12.37
CA ASP A 18 -27.43 -13.94 11.57
C ASP A 18 -26.63 -14.31 10.30
N VAL A 19 -25.32 -14.03 10.27
CA VAL A 19 -24.42 -14.32 9.13
C VAL A 19 -24.48 -15.80 8.73
N ASP A 20 -24.54 -16.72 9.70
CA ASP A 20 -24.62 -18.16 9.41
C ASP A 20 -25.95 -18.58 8.77
N LEU A 21 -27.01 -17.77 8.92
CA LEU A 21 -28.33 -18.04 8.37
C LEU A 21 -28.51 -17.46 6.97
N VAL A 22 -28.01 -16.25 6.71
CA VAL A 22 -28.31 -15.49 5.49
C VAL A 22 -27.08 -14.86 4.82
N GLY A 23 -25.88 -15.16 5.30
CA GLY A 23 -24.65 -14.57 4.79
C GLY A 23 -24.44 -13.11 5.20
N GLY A 24 -23.25 -12.62 4.89
CA GLY A 24 -22.76 -11.30 5.29
C GLY A 24 -23.66 -10.15 4.84
N LYS A 25 -23.91 -10.05 3.53
CA LYS A 25 -24.67 -8.94 2.94
C LYS A 25 -26.11 -8.88 3.44
N SER A 26 -26.84 -10.00 3.39
CA SER A 26 -28.23 -10.03 3.86
C SER A 26 -28.34 -9.72 5.34
N SER A 27 -27.40 -10.19 6.17
CA SER A 27 -27.38 -9.88 7.61
C SER A 27 -27.15 -8.38 7.87
N SER A 28 -26.28 -7.74 7.08
CA SER A 28 -26.00 -6.31 7.19
C SER A 28 -27.17 -5.46 6.69
N LEU A 29 -27.80 -5.83 5.58
CA LEU A 29 -29.04 -5.20 5.10
C LEU A 29 -30.16 -5.28 6.15
N GLY A 30 -30.27 -6.42 6.82
CA GLY A 30 -31.19 -6.61 7.92
C GLY A 30 -30.87 -5.73 9.12
N GLU A 31 -29.60 -5.64 9.50
CA GLU A 31 -29.14 -4.77 10.59
C GLU A 31 -29.47 -3.29 10.31
N LEU A 32 -29.19 -2.81 9.10
CA LEU A 32 -29.55 -1.44 8.70
C LEU A 32 -31.06 -1.22 8.77
N THR A 33 -31.85 -2.13 8.20
CA THR A 33 -33.32 -2.01 8.13
C THR A 33 -33.97 -2.04 9.51
N SER A 34 -33.44 -2.86 10.42
CA SER A 34 -34.08 -3.12 11.71
C SER A 34 -33.57 -2.26 12.87
N SER A 35 -32.35 -1.72 12.76
CA SER A 35 -31.65 -1.10 13.89
C SER A 35 -31.11 0.31 13.60
N THR A 36 -31.35 0.85 12.40
CA THR A 36 -30.97 2.22 12.03
C THR A 36 -32.12 2.95 11.33
N ASP A 37 -32.10 4.29 11.35
CA ASP A 37 -33.11 5.13 10.68
C ASP A 37 -32.74 5.47 9.22
N VAL A 38 -31.75 4.77 8.64
CA VAL A 38 -31.30 5.06 7.27
C VAL A 38 -32.24 4.41 6.24
N PRO A 39 -32.48 5.04 5.09
CA PRO A 39 -33.39 4.52 4.09
C PRO A 39 -32.78 3.32 3.35
N VAL A 40 -33.22 2.10 3.66
CA VAL A 40 -32.82 0.87 2.95
C VAL A 40 -33.99 0.37 2.10
N PRO A 41 -33.78 0.00 0.82
CA PRO A 41 -34.83 -0.64 0.04
C PRO A 41 -35.22 -1.97 0.68
N TYR A 42 -36.52 -2.13 0.90
CA TYR A 42 -37.07 -3.30 1.58
C TYR A 42 -36.91 -4.58 0.75
N GLY A 43 -36.93 -5.73 1.41
CA GLY A 43 -36.68 -7.02 0.78
C GLY A 43 -36.68 -8.18 1.75
N PHE A 44 -36.32 -9.35 1.23
CA PHE A 44 -36.14 -10.58 1.99
C PHE A 44 -34.89 -11.33 1.50
N ALA A 45 -34.42 -12.28 2.27
CA ALA A 45 -33.30 -13.14 1.91
C ALA A 45 -33.70 -14.61 1.97
N THR A 46 -33.18 -15.42 1.04
CA THR A 46 -33.21 -16.88 1.22
C THR A 46 -32.19 -17.29 2.28
N THR A 47 -32.36 -18.45 2.91
CA THR A 47 -31.46 -18.89 3.99
C THR A 47 -30.50 -19.98 3.55
N ALA A 48 -29.42 -20.16 4.30
CA ALA A 48 -28.51 -21.30 4.19
C ALA A 48 -29.25 -22.64 4.36
N ALA A 49 -30.34 -22.69 5.13
CA ALA A 49 -31.20 -23.86 5.22
C ALA A 49 -31.89 -24.15 3.87
N GLY A 50 -32.38 -23.11 3.17
CA GLY A 50 -32.92 -23.23 1.82
C GLY A 50 -31.89 -23.75 0.81
N TYR A 51 -30.66 -23.23 0.84
CA TYR A 51 -29.56 -23.73 -0.01
C TYR A 51 -29.21 -25.20 0.27
N ARG A 52 -29.04 -25.57 1.54
CA ARG A 52 -28.72 -26.96 1.93
C ARG A 52 -29.85 -27.92 1.57
N TYR A 53 -31.10 -27.48 1.73
CA TYR A 53 -32.28 -28.24 1.32
C TYR A 53 -32.30 -28.46 -0.19
N PHE A 54 -32.03 -27.40 -0.98
CA PHE A 54 -31.90 -27.49 -2.43
C PHE A 54 -30.84 -28.51 -2.84
N MET A 55 -29.64 -28.46 -2.26
CA MET A 55 -28.54 -29.37 -2.61
C MET A 55 -28.85 -30.84 -2.26
N LYS A 56 -29.50 -31.07 -1.12
CA LYS A 56 -29.81 -32.41 -0.63
C LYS A 56 -30.98 -33.07 -1.38
N GLU A 57 -32.09 -32.37 -1.56
CA GLU A 57 -33.29 -32.95 -2.22
C GLU A 57 -33.06 -33.21 -3.70
N THR A 58 -32.19 -32.44 -4.35
CA THR A 58 -31.86 -32.62 -5.77
C THR A 58 -30.75 -33.66 -6.01
N GLY A 59 -30.06 -34.12 -4.94
CA GLY A 59 -28.89 -34.99 -5.06
C GLY A 59 -27.65 -34.30 -5.67
N LEU A 60 -27.65 -32.97 -5.71
CA LEU A 60 -26.54 -32.19 -6.24
C LEU A 60 -25.31 -32.29 -5.34
N ASP A 61 -25.46 -32.50 -4.04
CA ASP A 61 -24.35 -32.72 -3.11
C ASP A 61 -23.43 -33.87 -3.54
N HIS A 62 -24.00 -34.98 -3.99
CA HIS A 62 -23.26 -36.13 -4.54
C HIS A 62 -22.68 -35.82 -5.92
N THR A 63 -23.51 -35.28 -6.82
CA THR A 63 -23.12 -34.97 -8.21
C THR A 63 -21.94 -33.98 -8.25
N ILE A 64 -21.99 -32.92 -7.44
CA ILE A 64 -20.95 -31.91 -7.36
C ILE A 64 -19.65 -32.52 -6.80
N LYS A 65 -19.74 -33.37 -5.78
CA LYS A 65 -18.56 -34.04 -5.22
C LYS A 65 -17.85 -34.95 -6.22
N GLU A 66 -18.62 -35.67 -7.04
CA GLU A 66 -18.08 -36.50 -8.13
C GLU A 66 -17.39 -35.64 -9.19
N LEU A 67 -18.06 -34.58 -9.66
CA LEU A 67 -17.50 -33.65 -10.64
C LEU A 67 -16.20 -32.99 -10.14
N LEU A 68 -16.17 -32.57 -8.87
CA LEU A 68 -14.99 -31.96 -8.26
C LEU A 68 -13.84 -32.95 -8.04
N THR A 69 -14.11 -34.26 -7.94
CA THR A 69 -13.04 -35.28 -7.88
C THR A 69 -12.25 -35.34 -9.18
N GLY A 70 -12.85 -34.94 -10.31
CA GLY A 70 -12.17 -34.80 -11.60
C GLY A 70 -11.20 -33.63 -11.67
N LEU A 71 -11.18 -32.72 -10.68
CA LEU A 71 -10.22 -31.63 -10.58
C LEU A 71 -8.93 -32.13 -9.92
N THR A 72 -8.02 -32.68 -10.72
CA THR A 72 -6.74 -33.25 -10.24
C THR A 72 -5.66 -32.20 -10.03
N ASP A 73 -5.67 -31.13 -10.83
CA ASP A 73 -4.77 -29.99 -10.69
C ASP A 73 -5.58 -28.69 -10.77
N VAL A 74 -5.61 -27.95 -9.67
CA VAL A 74 -6.31 -26.66 -9.61
C VAL A 74 -5.55 -25.54 -10.32
N GLU A 75 -4.27 -25.75 -10.66
CA GLU A 75 -3.46 -24.81 -11.45
C GLU A 75 -3.63 -25.00 -12.96
N ASP A 76 -4.34 -26.05 -13.41
CA ASP A 76 -4.75 -26.21 -14.80
C ASP A 76 -6.06 -25.41 -15.07
N PRO A 77 -5.98 -24.27 -15.78
CA PRO A 77 -7.13 -23.40 -16.02
C PRO A 77 -8.18 -24.04 -16.93
N VAL A 78 -7.77 -24.93 -17.85
CA VAL A 78 -8.69 -25.62 -18.76
C VAL A 78 -9.48 -26.67 -17.99
N GLN A 79 -8.81 -27.46 -17.14
CA GLN A 79 -9.47 -28.45 -16.30
C GLN A 79 -10.42 -27.77 -15.30
N LEU A 80 -9.96 -26.71 -14.64
CA LEU A 80 -10.77 -25.92 -13.70
C LEU A 80 -12.05 -25.41 -14.37
N ARG A 81 -11.94 -24.70 -15.49
CA ARG A 81 -13.07 -24.12 -16.22
C ARG A 81 -14.08 -25.18 -16.66
N ASN A 82 -13.59 -26.33 -17.14
CA ASN A 82 -14.47 -27.41 -17.60
C ASN A 82 -15.27 -28.03 -16.44
N VAL A 83 -14.61 -28.29 -15.30
CA VAL A 83 -15.26 -28.87 -14.11
C VAL A 83 -16.26 -27.88 -13.50
N THR A 84 -15.89 -26.61 -13.32
CA THR A 84 -16.78 -25.60 -12.74
C THR A 84 -17.94 -25.23 -13.66
N ALA A 85 -17.74 -25.20 -14.98
CA ALA A 85 -18.84 -25.05 -15.93
C ALA A 85 -19.83 -26.22 -15.86
N ALA A 86 -19.36 -27.46 -15.74
CA ALA A 86 -20.22 -28.63 -15.57
C ALA A 86 -21.02 -28.56 -14.25
N VAL A 87 -20.39 -28.16 -13.15
CA VAL A 87 -21.05 -27.97 -11.85
C VAL A 87 -22.12 -26.89 -11.92
N ARG A 88 -21.79 -25.70 -12.44
CA ARG A 88 -22.77 -24.60 -12.59
C ARG A 88 -23.94 -25.00 -13.47
N LYS A 89 -23.68 -25.70 -14.57
CA LYS A 89 -24.72 -26.21 -15.45
C LYS A 89 -25.64 -27.20 -14.72
N ALA A 90 -25.08 -28.14 -13.95
CA ALA A 90 -25.89 -29.09 -13.17
C ALA A 90 -26.83 -28.37 -12.17
N ILE A 91 -26.35 -27.31 -11.51
CA ILE A 91 -27.15 -26.50 -10.58
C ILE A 91 -28.26 -25.74 -11.33
N CYS A 92 -27.96 -25.18 -12.50
CA CYS A 92 -28.95 -24.44 -13.29
C CYS A 92 -29.98 -25.35 -13.99
N ASP A 93 -29.61 -26.57 -14.36
CA ASP A 93 -30.47 -27.50 -15.09
C ASP A 93 -31.47 -28.21 -14.17
N VAL A 94 -31.17 -28.37 -12.86
CA VAL A 94 -32.09 -29.06 -11.94
C VAL A 94 -33.27 -28.18 -11.54
N GLU A 95 -34.47 -28.75 -11.41
CA GLU A 95 -35.63 -28.01 -10.92
C GLU A 95 -35.50 -27.71 -9.42
N MET A 96 -35.93 -26.51 -9.01
CA MET A 96 -35.94 -26.15 -7.59
C MET A 96 -37.04 -26.94 -6.87
N PRO A 97 -36.77 -27.55 -5.69
CA PRO A 97 -37.79 -28.23 -4.92
C PRO A 97 -39.01 -27.34 -4.67
N VAL A 98 -40.21 -27.88 -4.90
CA VAL A 98 -41.48 -27.14 -4.91
C VAL A 98 -41.68 -26.32 -3.63
N SER A 99 -41.36 -26.87 -2.47
CA SER A 99 -41.50 -26.17 -1.19
C SER A 99 -40.59 -24.93 -1.07
N LEU A 100 -39.38 -24.97 -1.61
CA LEU A 100 -38.47 -23.82 -1.62
C LEU A 100 -38.92 -22.78 -2.65
N ALA A 101 -39.32 -23.22 -3.84
CA ALA A 101 -39.82 -22.36 -4.91
C ALA A 101 -41.07 -21.59 -4.48
N GLU A 102 -42.03 -22.25 -3.82
CA GLU A 102 -43.26 -21.62 -3.33
C GLU A 102 -43.01 -20.63 -2.18
N ASP A 103 -42.04 -20.90 -1.30
CA ASP A 103 -41.66 -19.94 -0.25
C ASP A 103 -41.03 -18.66 -0.84
N ILE A 104 -40.18 -18.80 -1.87
CA ILE A 104 -39.61 -17.65 -2.59
C ILE A 104 -40.71 -16.89 -3.36
N ARG A 105 -41.60 -17.61 -4.05
CA ARG A 105 -42.75 -17.03 -4.77
C ARG A 105 -43.65 -16.23 -3.84
N ARG A 106 -44.00 -16.81 -2.69
CA ARG A 106 -44.80 -16.13 -1.66
C ARG A 106 -44.09 -14.89 -1.13
N GLY A 107 -42.77 -14.99 -0.86
CA GLY A 107 -41.96 -13.84 -0.45
C GLY A 107 -42.00 -12.69 -1.47
N TYR A 108 -41.91 -13.00 -2.77
CA TYR A 108 -41.98 -11.99 -3.83
C TYR A 108 -43.36 -11.33 -3.94
N ILE A 109 -44.45 -12.10 -3.85
CA ILE A 109 -45.82 -11.57 -3.88
C ILE A 109 -46.08 -10.68 -2.66
N GLU A 110 -45.72 -11.16 -1.47
CA GLU A 110 -45.87 -10.40 -0.22
C GLU A 110 -45.00 -9.13 -0.21
N LEU A 111 -43.83 -9.16 -0.88
CA LEU A 111 -42.99 -7.97 -1.05
C LEU A 111 -43.75 -6.92 -1.85
N GLY A 112 -44.41 -7.32 -2.94
CA GLY A 112 -45.26 -6.45 -3.75
C GLY A 112 -46.40 -5.81 -2.96
N GLU A 113 -47.07 -6.57 -2.10
CA GLU A 113 -48.11 -6.06 -1.20
C GLU A 113 -47.57 -5.04 -0.20
N LYS A 114 -46.41 -5.32 0.42
CA LYS A 114 -45.79 -4.44 1.42
C LYS A 114 -45.32 -3.12 0.84
N VAL A 115 -44.93 -3.11 -0.44
CA VAL A 115 -44.36 -1.92 -1.10
C VAL A 115 -45.39 -1.20 -1.98
N GLY A 116 -46.60 -1.77 -2.12
CA GLY A 116 -47.71 -1.18 -2.87
C GLY A 116 -47.59 -1.32 -4.39
N GLU A 117 -46.81 -2.28 -4.89
CA GLU A 117 -46.60 -2.55 -6.31
C GLU A 117 -46.79 -4.05 -6.58
N SER A 118 -47.76 -4.44 -7.40
CA SER A 118 -48.14 -5.87 -7.55
C SER A 118 -47.05 -6.75 -8.15
N ASP A 119 -46.11 -6.18 -8.90
CA ASP A 119 -45.03 -6.91 -9.56
C ASP A 119 -43.76 -6.04 -9.59
N PRO A 120 -43.13 -5.85 -8.41
CA PRO A 120 -42.05 -4.88 -8.25
C PRO A 120 -40.77 -5.38 -8.90
N PHE A 121 -40.01 -4.46 -9.52
CA PHE A 121 -38.67 -4.79 -9.95
C PHE A 121 -37.75 -5.00 -8.73
N VAL A 122 -36.97 -6.07 -8.74
CA VAL A 122 -36.05 -6.43 -7.66
C VAL A 122 -34.62 -6.63 -8.18
N ALA A 123 -33.66 -6.46 -7.28
CA ALA A 123 -32.29 -6.93 -7.42
C ALA A 123 -32.15 -8.25 -6.64
N VAL A 124 -31.58 -9.27 -7.28
CA VAL A 124 -31.25 -10.55 -6.65
C VAL A 124 -29.73 -10.61 -6.47
N ARG A 125 -29.27 -10.56 -5.22
CA ARG A 125 -27.86 -10.47 -4.85
C ARG A 125 -27.43 -11.69 -4.04
N SER A 126 -26.32 -12.28 -4.43
CA SER A 126 -25.66 -13.34 -3.68
C SER A 126 -25.07 -12.84 -2.35
N SER A 127 -25.24 -13.62 -1.28
CA SER A 127 -24.80 -13.35 0.09
C SER A 127 -24.27 -14.65 0.71
N ALA A 128 -22.95 -14.84 0.74
CA ALA A 128 -22.34 -16.07 1.25
C ALA A 128 -22.19 -16.07 2.78
N THR A 129 -22.35 -17.26 3.38
CA THR A 129 -22.06 -17.48 4.82
C THR A 129 -20.59 -17.29 5.18
N ALA A 130 -19.68 -17.42 4.22
CA ALA A 130 -18.24 -17.25 4.39
C ALA A 130 -17.69 -15.94 3.81
N GLU A 131 -18.55 -15.05 3.29
CA GLU A 131 -18.15 -13.85 2.52
C GLU A 131 -17.33 -12.83 3.35
N ASP A 132 -17.57 -12.79 4.66
CA ASP A 132 -17.01 -11.82 5.62
C ASP A 132 -15.98 -12.44 6.60
N LEU A 133 -15.39 -13.59 6.27
CA LEU A 133 -14.34 -14.16 7.12
C LEU A 133 -13.12 -13.21 7.16
N PRO A 134 -12.50 -12.97 8.34
CA PRO A 134 -11.39 -12.02 8.48
C PRO A 134 -10.24 -12.25 7.49
N ASP A 135 -10.01 -13.47 7.05
CA ASP A 135 -8.92 -13.87 6.14
C ASP A 135 -9.37 -14.22 4.71
N ALA A 136 -10.68 -14.09 4.40
CA ALA A 136 -11.26 -14.46 3.12
C ALA A 136 -12.42 -13.52 2.75
N SER A 137 -12.09 -12.42 2.08
CA SER A 137 -13.08 -11.53 1.48
C SER A 137 -13.42 -12.07 0.09
N PHE A 138 -14.69 -12.42 -0.14
CA PHE A 138 -15.19 -12.97 -1.41
C PHE A 138 -15.78 -11.87 -2.32
N ALA A 139 -15.38 -10.61 -2.14
CA ALA A 139 -16.14 -9.51 -2.72
C ALA A 139 -15.95 -9.40 -4.25
N GLY A 140 -17.06 -9.11 -4.93
CA GLY A 140 -17.15 -9.06 -6.39
C GLY A 140 -17.10 -10.42 -7.10
N GLN A 141 -17.08 -11.55 -6.38
CA GLN A 141 -16.92 -12.89 -6.97
C GLN A 141 -18.23 -13.59 -7.35
N GLN A 142 -19.36 -13.01 -6.94
CA GLN A 142 -20.65 -13.67 -6.98
C GLN A 142 -21.67 -12.80 -7.72
N ASP A 143 -22.58 -13.46 -8.42
CA ASP A 143 -23.45 -12.79 -9.38
C ASP A 143 -24.50 -11.92 -8.69
N THR A 144 -24.77 -10.77 -9.31
CA THR A 144 -25.87 -9.85 -8.97
C THR A 144 -26.73 -9.64 -10.21
N TYR A 145 -28.03 -9.84 -10.06
CA TYR A 145 -28.99 -9.65 -11.13
C TYR A 145 -29.86 -8.45 -10.82
N LEU A 146 -29.78 -7.44 -11.68
CA LEU A 146 -30.52 -6.19 -11.53
C LEU A 146 -31.76 -6.19 -12.42
N ASN A 147 -32.77 -5.41 -12.01
CA ASN A 147 -33.99 -5.19 -12.79
C ASN A 147 -34.74 -6.49 -13.13
N VAL A 148 -34.87 -7.39 -12.15
CA VAL A 148 -35.58 -8.66 -12.27
C VAL A 148 -37.07 -8.46 -11.96
N LYS A 149 -37.94 -9.09 -12.74
CA LYS A 149 -39.40 -9.00 -12.59
C LYS A 149 -40.05 -10.37 -12.74
N GLY A 150 -41.05 -10.64 -11.91
CA GLY A 150 -41.82 -11.88 -11.89
C GLY A 150 -41.20 -12.97 -10.99
N ALA A 151 -42.06 -13.66 -10.25
CA ALA A 151 -41.64 -14.66 -9.26
C ALA A 151 -40.81 -15.81 -9.86
N ASP A 152 -41.16 -16.30 -11.05
CA ASP A 152 -40.42 -17.38 -11.71
C ASP A 152 -39.01 -16.95 -12.10
N MET A 153 -38.85 -15.71 -12.55
CA MET A 153 -37.54 -15.15 -12.87
C MET A 153 -36.71 -14.95 -11.60
N VAL A 154 -37.32 -14.51 -10.48
CA VAL A 154 -36.63 -14.42 -9.19
C VAL A 154 -36.13 -15.80 -8.74
N ILE A 155 -36.97 -16.84 -8.82
CA ILE A 155 -36.57 -18.22 -8.49
C ILE A 155 -35.40 -18.67 -9.37
N GLN A 156 -35.46 -18.39 -10.67
CA GLN A 156 -34.37 -18.69 -11.60
C GLN A 156 -33.08 -17.94 -11.23
N LYS A 157 -33.15 -16.63 -10.94
CA LYS A 157 -31.99 -15.84 -10.52
C LYS A 157 -31.42 -16.27 -9.17
N VAL A 158 -32.26 -16.75 -8.25
CA VAL A 158 -31.80 -17.38 -6.99
C VAL A 158 -30.99 -18.66 -7.29
N LYS A 159 -31.40 -19.51 -8.24
CA LYS A 159 -30.60 -20.66 -8.67
C LYS A 159 -29.27 -20.25 -9.28
N GLU A 160 -29.28 -19.23 -10.13
CA GLU A 160 -28.05 -18.72 -10.73
C GLU A 160 -27.11 -18.16 -9.65
N CYS A 161 -27.64 -17.46 -8.63
CA CYS A 161 -26.86 -17.10 -7.44
C CYS A 161 -26.28 -18.35 -6.77
N TYR A 162 -27.05 -19.41 -6.53
CA TYR A 162 -26.54 -20.67 -5.97
C TYR A 162 -25.43 -21.27 -6.83
N ALA A 163 -25.56 -21.26 -8.16
CA ALA A 163 -24.53 -21.72 -9.08
C ALA A 163 -23.25 -20.87 -8.98
N SER A 164 -23.37 -19.56 -8.72
CA SER A 164 -22.22 -18.66 -8.57
C SER A 164 -21.30 -19.03 -7.40
N THR A 165 -21.76 -19.88 -6.45
CA THR A 165 -20.86 -20.46 -5.45
C THR A 165 -19.74 -21.29 -6.07
N PHE A 166 -19.92 -21.85 -7.26
CA PHE A 166 -18.95 -22.70 -7.96
C PHE A 166 -18.36 -22.05 -9.21
N THR A 167 -18.21 -20.73 -9.23
CA THR A 167 -17.39 -20.08 -10.25
C THR A 167 -15.95 -20.60 -10.21
N ASP A 168 -15.25 -20.50 -11.33
CA ASP A 168 -13.84 -20.87 -11.51
C ASP A 168 -13.00 -20.30 -10.37
N ARG A 169 -13.20 -19.01 -10.11
CA ARG A 169 -12.55 -18.25 -9.05
C ARG A 169 -12.87 -18.76 -7.64
N ALA A 170 -14.15 -18.94 -7.31
CA ALA A 170 -14.57 -19.36 -5.97
C ALA A 170 -14.07 -20.78 -5.66
N THR A 171 -14.06 -21.65 -6.68
CA THR A 171 -13.56 -23.02 -6.60
C THR A 171 -12.04 -23.04 -6.42
N TYR A 172 -11.27 -22.35 -7.28
CA TYR A 172 -9.82 -22.24 -7.16
C TYR A 172 -9.37 -21.78 -5.76
N TYR A 173 -10.00 -20.72 -5.25
CA TYR A 173 -9.66 -20.15 -3.94
C TYR A 173 -9.89 -21.14 -2.80
N ARG A 174 -11.06 -21.80 -2.76
CA ARG A 174 -11.39 -22.76 -1.71
C ARG A 174 -10.45 -23.95 -1.70
N THR A 175 -10.14 -24.50 -2.88
CA THR A 175 -9.19 -25.62 -3.00
C THR A 175 -7.79 -25.21 -2.48
N LYS A 176 -7.30 -24.02 -2.83
CA LYS A 176 -6.00 -23.52 -2.35
C LYS A 176 -5.91 -23.29 -0.85
N LYS A 177 -7.03 -22.90 -0.22
CA LYS A 177 -7.11 -22.71 1.24
C LYS A 177 -7.45 -24.00 2.00
N GLY A 178 -7.72 -25.11 1.30
CA GLY A 178 -8.10 -26.38 1.91
C GLY A 178 -9.51 -26.40 2.49
N PHE A 179 -10.42 -25.54 2.02
CA PHE A 179 -11.81 -25.52 2.46
C PHE A 179 -12.65 -26.55 1.69
N ASP A 180 -13.55 -27.22 2.41
CA ASP A 180 -14.54 -28.11 1.79
C ASP A 180 -15.58 -27.28 1.02
N HIS A 181 -15.71 -27.57 -0.28
CA HIS A 181 -16.63 -26.87 -1.19
C HIS A 181 -18.09 -27.00 -0.76
N LEU A 182 -18.46 -28.09 -0.06
CA LEU A 182 -19.84 -28.37 0.34
C LEU A 182 -20.22 -27.76 1.70
N GLN A 183 -19.27 -27.22 2.46
CA GLN A 183 -19.56 -26.59 3.76
C GLN A 183 -20.08 -25.15 3.61
N VAL A 184 -19.78 -24.49 2.49
CA VAL A 184 -20.19 -23.10 2.24
C VAL A 184 -21.62 -23.08 1.69
N ALA A 185 -22.51 -22.38 2.39
CA ALA A 185 -23.87 -22.13 1.92
C ALA A 185 -24.03 -20.68 1.43
N LEU A 186 -24.94 -20.47 0.48
CA LEU A 186 -25.25 -19.17 -0.08
C LEU A 186 -26.71 -18.79 0.15
N SER A 187 -26.92 -17.55 0.59
CA SER A 187 -28.19 -16.85 0.60
C SER A 187 -28.30 -15.95 -0.63
N ALA A 188 -29.53 -15.71 -1.10
CA ALA A 188 -29.82 -14.69 -2.08
C ALA A 188 -30.72 -13.61 -1.44
N ALA A 189 -30.25 -12.37 -1.41
CA ALA A 189 -31.03 -11.20 -1.05
C ALA A 189 -31.88 -10.75 -2.24
N VAL A 190 -33.20 -10.75 -2.07
CA VAL A 190 -34.18 -10.21 -3.02
C VAL A 190 -34.62 -8.85 -2.49
N GLN A 191 -34.07 -7.78 -3.07
CA GLN A 191 -34.27 -6.41 -2.61
C GLN A 191 -35.01 -5.59 -3.67
N MET A 192 -35.90 -4.68 -3.25
CA MET A 192 -36.50 -3.72 -4.16
C MET A 192 -35.46 -2.97 -4.99
N MET A 193 -35.72 -2.84 -6.29
CA MET A 193 -34.86 -2.10 -7.19
C MET A 193 -35.05 -0.59 -6.99
N VAL A 194 -33.93 0.12 -6.81
CA VAL A 194 -33.91 1.60 -6.81
C VAL A 194 -33.68 2.08 -8.23
N PHE A 195 -34.56 2.95 -8.72
CA PHE A 195 -34.58 3.39 -10.12
C PHE A 195 -33.56 4.51 -10.26
N SER A 196 -32.29 4.15 -10.17
CA SER A 196 -31.25 5.11 -9.83
C SER A 196 -30.97 6.04 -11.00
N LYS A 197 -31.25 7.35 -10.85
CA LYS A 197 -30.72 8.37 -11.77
C LYS A 197 -29.22 8.58 -11.56
N ALA A 198 -28.79 8.41 -10.32
CA ALA A 198 -27.42 8.49 -9.88
C ALA A 198 -27.20 7.46 -8.78
N ALA A 199 -26.06 6.82 -8.77
CA ALA A 199 -25.68 5.87 -7.74
C ALA A 199 -24.17 5.87 -7.56
N GLY A 200 -23.72 5.31 -6.45
CA GLY A 200 -22.32 5.18 -6.18
C GLY A 200 -22.09 4.67 -4.78
N VAL A 201 -20.95 5.06 -4.22
CA VAL A 201 -20.40 4.44 -3.01
C VAL A 201 -19.84 5.51 -2.10
N MET A 202 -19.70 5.19 -0.82
CA MET A 202 -19.13 6.12 0.15
C MET A 202 -18.43 5.40 1.29
N PHE A 203 -17.39 6.03 1.80
CA PHE A 203 -16.50 5.50 2.83
C PHE A 203 -16.41 6.47 3.99
N THR A 204 -16.44 5.96 5.22
CA THR A 204 -16.27 6.79 6.42
C THR A 204 -14.81 7.02 6.81
N VAL A 205 -13.87 6.66 5.95
CA VAL A 205 -12.44 6.91 6.12
C VAL A 205 -11.85 7.18 4.74
N ASP A 206 -10.85 8.03 4.67
CA ASP A 206 -10.06 8.18 3.46
C ASP A 206 -9.26 6.89 3.22
N LEU A 207 -9.61 6.15 2.18
CA LEU A 207 -9.00 4.84 1.88
C LEU A 207 -7.50 4.93 1.56
N VAL A 208 -7.01 6.10 1.13
CA VAL A 208 -5.62 6.31 0.72
C VAL A 208 -4.76 6.73 1.90
N THR A 209 -5.23 7.67 2.71
CA THR A 209 -4.45 8.29 3.80
C THR A 209 -4.77 7.71 5.18
N GLY A 210 -5.94 7.09 5.34
CA GLY A 210 -6.45 6.68 6.64
C GLY A 210 -7.01 7.81 7.49
N ASP A 211 -7.16 9.01 6.92
CA ASP A 211 -7.79 10.15 7.57
C ASP A 211 -9.25 9.81 7.91
N ASP A 212 -9.54 9.68 9.20
CA ASP A 212 -10.87 9.39 9.71
C ASP A 212 -11.70 10.64 10.05
N SER A 213 -11.13 11.83 9.82
CA SER A 213 -11.82 13.11 9.98
C SER A 213 -12.74 13.45 8.80
N SER A 214 -12.65 12.67 7.71
CA SER A 214 -13.39 12.90 6.47
C SER A 214 -14.16 11.68 5.95
N ILE A 215 -15.17 11.94 5.12
CA ILE A 215 -15.99 10.97 4.38
C ILE A 215 -15.72 11.20 2.90
N THR A 216 -15.51 10.11 2.17
CA THR A 216 -15.37 10.15 0.71
C THR A 216 -16.63 9.60 0.09
N ILE A 217 -17.26 10.37 -0.81
CA ILE A 217 -18.47 9.99 -1.55
C ILE A 217 -18.13 10.00 -3.03
N GLU A 218 -18.51 8.93 -3.72
CA GLU A 218 -18.40 8.85 -5.17
C GLU A 218 -19.76 8.57 -5.82
N GLY A 219 -20.02 9.17 -6.98
CA GLY A 219 -21.27 8.95 -7.72
C GLY A 219 -21.12 9.02 -9.24
N ALA A 220 -21.92 8.24 -9.95
CA ALA A 220 -22.06 8.33 -11.39
C ALA A 220 -23.55 8.24 -11.82
N TRP A 221 -23.82 8.54 -13.09
CA TRP A 221 -25.16 8.46 -13.65
C TRP A 221 -25.61 7.01 -13.81
N GLY A 222 -26.90 6.76 -13.61
CA GLY A 222 -27.51 5.43 -13.75
C GLY A 222 -27.33 4.54 -12.52
N LEU A 223 -27.35 3.22 -12.74
CA LEU A 223 -27.21 2.20 -11.71
C LEU A 223 -25.78 2.09 -11.18
N GLY A 224 -25.66 1.77 -9.89
CA GLY A 224 -24.39 1.74 -9.17
C GLY A 224 -23.42 0.65 -9.61
N GLU A 225 -23.90 -0.35 -10.36
CA GLU A 225 -23.10 -1.46 -10.87
C GLU A 225 -21.88 -0.97 -11.65
N TYR A 226 -22.00 0.10 -12.45
CA TYR A 226 -20.85 0.64 -13.21
C TYR A 226 -19.85 1.40 -12.33
N VAL A 227 -20.23 1.81 -11.13
CA VAL A 227 -19.29 2.35 -10.12
C VAL A 227 -18.60 1.18 -9.41
N VAL A 228 -19.38 0.13 -9.05
CA VAL A 228 -18.96 -1.11 -8.35
C VAL A 228 -18.28 -2.15 -9.24
N GLN A 229 -18.38 -2.04 -10.55
CA GLN A 229 -17.57 -2.78 -11.53
C GLN A 229 -16.50 -1.91 -12.13
N GLY A 230 -16.63 -0.60 -11.92
CA GLY A 230 -15.78 0.39 -12.51
C GLY A 230 -15.81 0.25 -14.00
N THR A 231 -16.97 0.48 -14.56
CA THR A 231 -17.15 0.75 -15.97
C THR A 231 -17.06 2.26 -16.20
N VAL A 232 -17.27 3.07 -15.16
CA VAL A 232 -17.28 4.53 -15.23
C VAL A 232 -16.47 5.14 -14.10
N THR A 233 -15.80 6.26 -14.38
CA THR A 233 -15.18 7.08 -13.34
C THR A 233 -16.22 8.01 -12.73
N PRO A 234 -16.56 7.82 -11.44
CA PRO A 234 -17.51 8.67 -10.75
C PRO A 234 -16.94 10.05 -10.42
N ASP A 235 -17.82 10.99 -10.10
CA ASP A 235 -17.47 12.22 -9.39
C ASP A 235 -17.03 11.87 -7.97
N ASN A 236 -16.12 12.65 -7.39
CA ASN A 236 -15.59 12.44 -6.04
C ASN A 236 -15.80 13.68 -5.17
N PHE A 237 -16.31 13.47 -3.95
CA PHE A 237 -16.57 14.49 -2.96
C PHE A 237 -15.91 14.10 -1.63
N LYS A 238 -15.16 15.01 -1.02
CA LYS A 238 -14.56 14.83 0.32
C LYS A 238 -15.27 15.75 1.30
N ILE A 239 -15.78 15.21 2.40
CA ILE A 239 -16.61 15.92 3.38
C ILE A 239 -16.00 15.77 4.76
N ARG A 240 -15.89 16.84 5.54
CA ARG A 240 -15.43 16.77 6.93
C ARG A 240 -16.57 16.31 7.85
N LYS A 241 -16.30 15.31 8.71
CA LYS A 241 -17.33 14.73 9.60
C LYS A 241 -17.88 15.71 10.64
N SER A 242 -17.04 16.64 11.14
CA SER A 242 -17.39 17.51 12.27
C SER A 242 -18.46 18.55 11.95
N ASP A 243 -18.46 19.09 10.72
CA ASP A 243 -19.31 20.20 10.29
C ASP A 243 -20.06 19.93 8.97
N LEU A 244 -19.88 18.75 8.37
CA LEU A 244 -20.42 18.34 7.07
C LEU A 244 -19.98 19.27 5.92
N ASN A 245 -18.88 19.99 6.09
CA ASN A 245 -18.37 20.88 5.05
C ASN A 245 -17.68 20.09 3.94
N ILE A 246 -17.96 20.44 2.68
CA ILE A 246 -17.36 19.81 1.51
C ILE A 246 -15.96 20.42 1.29
N LEU A 247 -14.93 19.62 1.56
CA LEU A 247 -13.52 20.02 1.46
C LEU A 247 -13.03 20.09 0.01
N SER A 248 -13.45 19.13 -0.82
CA SER A 248 -13.08 19.07 -2.23
C SER A 248 -14.18 18.42 -3.07
N LYS A 249 -14.26 18.83 -4.34
CA LYS A 249 -15.13 18.25 -5.36
C LYS A 249 -14.34 18.03 -6.64
N MET A 250 -14.51 16.88 -7.25
CA MET A 250 -13.84 16.51 -8.48
C MET A 250 -14.87 15.91 -9.43
N ILE A 251 -15.20 16.67 -10.48
CA ILE A 251 -16.22 16.29 -11.46
C ILE A 251 -15.56 15.67 -12.68
N ASN A 252 -15.96 14.46 -13.02
CA ASN A 252 -15.36 13.67 -14.09
C ASN A 252 -16.25 13.53 -15.30
N THR A 253 -15.62 13.20 -16.43
CA THR A 253 -16.35 12.85 -17.63
C THR A 253 -16.89 11.43 -17.49
N LYS A 254 -18.21 11.29 -17.51
CA LYS A 254 -18.92 10.01 -17.37
C LYS A 254 -19.53 9.65 -18.74
N PRO A 255 -18.85 8.83 -19.58
CA PRO A 255 -19.27 8.64 -20.98
C PRO A 255 -20.43 7.65 -21.14
N VAL A 256 -20.56 6.72 -20.21
CA VAL A 256 -21.58 5.66 -20.23
C VAL A 256 -22.28 5.58 -18.88
N MET A 257 -23.51 5.09 -18.88
CA MET A 257 -24.30 4.80 -17.69
C MET A 257 -25.08 3.51 -17.92
N LEU A 258 -25.24 2.71 -16.87
CA LEU A 258 -26.10 1.54 -16.91
C LEU A 258 -27.53 1.96 -16.58
N VAL A 259 -28.47 1.69 -17.47
CA VAL A 259 -29.88 2.01 -17.31
C VAL A 259 -30.73 0.74 -17.32
N ARG A 260 -31.91 0.84 -16.69
CA ARG A 260 -32.91 -0.23 -16.70
C ARG A 260 -33.60 -0.28 -18.05
N LYS A 261 -33.84 -1.49 -18.57
CA LYS A 261 -34.82 -1.68 -19.65
C LYS A 261 -36.24 -1.73 -19.09
N PRO A 262 -37.26 -1.31 -19.87
CA PRO A 262 -38.66 -1.36 -19.44
C PRO A 262 -39.16 -2.76 -19.06
N ASP A 263 -38.69 -3.79 -19.74
CA ASP A 263 -39.19 -5.18 -19.63
C ASP A 263 -38.32 -6.09 -18.74
N GLY A 264 -37.33 -5.53 -18.04
CA GLY A 264 -36.35 -6.25 -17.22
C GLY A 264 -34.96 -6.27 -17.85
N ASP A 265 -33.93 -6.55 -17.03
CA ASP A 265 -32.50 -6.46 -17.38
C ASP A 265 -32.00 -5.01 -17.57
N CYS A 266 -30.70 -4.84 -17.79
CA CYS A 266 -30.06 -3.53 -17.92
C CYS A 266 -29.41 -3.38 -19.30
N GLU A 267 -29.18 -2.14 -19.72
CA GLU A 267 -28.37 -1.82 -20.90
C GLU A 267 -27.42 -0.66 -20.65
N GLU A 268 -26.29 -0.72 -21.35
CA GLU A 268 -25.38 0.40 -21.43
C GLU A 268 -25.96 1.48 -22.35
N GLN A 269 -26.02 2.71 -21.84
CA GLN A 269 -26.37 3.88 -22.62
C GLN A 269 -25.26 4.94 -22.54
N LYS A 270 -25.00 5.63 -23.65
CA LYS A 270 -24.12 6.81 -23.64
C LYS A 270 -24.78 7.95 -22.86
N VAL A 271 -24.02 8.60 -21.99
CA VAL A 271 -24.49 9.77 -21.25
C VAL A 271 -24.62 10.95 -22.22
N PRO A 272 -25.73 11.70 -22.21
CA PRO A 272 -25.88 12.91 -23.04
C PRO A 272 -24.74 13.92 -22.81
N GLU A 273 -24.25 14.58 -23.87
CA GLU A 273 -23.06 15.46 -23.81
C GLU A 273 -23.16 16.55 -22.73
N ASN A 274 -24.35 17.11 -22.52
CA ASN A 274 -24.62 18.12 -21.50
C ASN A 274 -24.53 17.58 -20.05
N LYS A 275 -24.68 16.26 -19.85
CA LYS A 275 -24.57 15.58 -18.55
C LYS A 275 -23.21 14.93 -18.32
N MET A 276 -22.42 14.68 -19.37
CA MET A 276 -21.14 13.97 -19.27
C MET A 276 -20.17 14.63 -18.29
N LYS A 277 -20.09 15.96 -18.27
CA LYS A 277 -19.22 16.76 -17.38
C LYS A 277 -19.97 17.48 -16.25
N ALA A 278 -21.26 17.18 -16.08
CA ALA A 278 -22.05 17.76 -15.02
C ALA A 278 -21.81 17.02 -13.69
N GLN A 279 -21.99 17.74 -12.58
CA GLN A 279 -22.00 17.17 -11.24
C GLN A 279 -23.21 16.24 -11.08
N VAL A 280 -22.97 15.00 -10.66
CA VAL A 280 -23.98 13.93 -10.62
C VAL A 280 -25.04 14.11 -9.53
N ILE A 281 -24.63 14.62 -8.36
CA ILE A 281 -25.49 14.83 -7.19
C ILE A 281 -25.32 16.23 -6.63
N SER A 282 -26.38 16.82 -6.10
CA SER A 282 -26.31 18.16 -5.49
C SER A 282 -25.54 18.18 -4.17
N ASP A 283 -25.07 19.35 -3.77
CA ASP A 283 -24.36 19.53 -2.48
C ASP A 283 -25.20 19.14 -1.27
N GLU A 284 -26.52 19.34 -1.33
CA GLU A 284 -27.43 18.94 -0.26
C GLU A 284 -27.55 17.42 -0.17
N GLN A 285 -27.59 16.72 -1.31
CA GLN A 285 -27.55 15.25 -1.35
C GLN A 285 -26.21 14.70 -0.85
N VAL A 286 -25.09 15.37 -1.15
CA VAL A 286 -23.77 15.02 -0.60
C VAL A 286 -23.77 15.12 0.93
N LYS A 287 -24.34 16.18 1.50
CA LYS A 287 -24.44 16.35 2.95
C LYS A 287 -25.40 15.33 3.59
N GLU A 288 -26.49 14.99 2.91
CA GLU A 288 -27.46 13.99 3.38
C GLU A 288 -26.83 12.59 3.43
N LEU A 289 -26.12 12.18 2.37
CA LEU A 289 -25.32 10.96 2.35
C LEU A 289 -24.28 10.92 3.48
N ALA A 290 -23.59 12.04 3.72
CA ALA A 290 -22.62 12.14 4.82
C ALA A 290 -23.28 11.96 6.20
N LYS A 291 -24.52 12.44 6.41
CA LYS A 291 -25.27 12.18 7.66
C LYS A 291 -25.58 10.70 7.84
N TYR A 292 -26.00 10.02 6.78
CA TYR A 292 -26.24 8.57 6.83
C TYR A 292 -24.96 7.80 7.11
N ALA A 293 -23.85 8.16 6.47
CA ALA A 293 -22.54 7.54 6.70
C ALA A 293 -22.11 7.63 8.17
N ILE A 294 -22.26 8.81 8.81
CA ILE A 294 -21.94 9.00 10.24
C ILE A 294 -22.86 8.16 11.13
N ALA A 295 -24.16 8.09 10.82
CA ALA A 295 -25.12 7.30 11.59
C ALA A 295 -24.78 5.80 11.55
N ILE A 296 -24.43 5.29 10.36
CA ILE A 296 -24.04 3.90 10.14
C ILE A 296 -22.70 3.60 10.83
N GLU A 297 -21.69 4.45 10.66
CA GLU A 297 -20.39 4.31 11.35
C GLU A 297 -20.55 4.24 12.88
N LYS A 298 -21.37 5.12 13.45
CA LYS A 298 -21.67 5.15 14.88
C LYS A 298 -22.37 3.88 15.36
N HIS A 299 -23.29 3.33 14.56
CA HIS A 299 -24.01 2.09 14.89
C HIS A 299 -23.07 0.88 14.87
N TYR A 300 -22.22 0.78 13.85
CA TYR A 300 -21.35 -0.39 13.66
C TYR A 300 -20.06 -0.34 14.49
N GLY A 301 -19.62 0.84 14.91
CA GLY A 301 -18.42 1.07 15.73
C GLY A 301 -17.10 0.82 14.99
N CYS A 302 -17.12 0.84 13.66
CA CYS A 302 -15.97 0.64 12.79
C CYS A 302 -16.13 1.49 11.51
N TYR A 303 -15.06 1.62 10.73
CA TYR A 303 -15.15 2.29 9.43
C TYR A 303 -16.02 1.48 8.47
N MET A 304 -16.76 2.15 7.60
CA MET A 304 -17.81 1.54 6.79
C MET A 304 -17.60 1.84 5.29
N ASP A 305 -17.86 0.82 4.47
CA ASP A 305 -18.00 0.84 3.02
C ASP A 305 -19.50 0.69 2.69
N MET A 306 -20.08 1.64 1.97
CA MET A 306 -21.52 1.75 1.73
C MET A 306 -21.83 2.05 0.27
N GLU A 307 -22.87 1.40 -0.25
CA GLU A 307 -23.41 1.64 -1.58
C GLU A 307 -24.73 2.41 -1.47
N TRP A 308 -24.97 3.35 -2.39
CA TRP A 308 -26.15 4.19 -2.40
C TRP A 308 -26.68 4.42 -3.82
N GLY A 309 -27.99 4.71 -3.91
CA GLY A 309 -28.67 5.08 -5.14
C GLY A 309 -29.73 6.16 -4.89
N ILE A 310 -29.93 7.05 -5.86
CA ILE A 310 -30.93 8.11 -5.82
C ILE A 310 -32.03 7.78 -6.81
N ASP A 311 -33.23 7.54 -6.31
CA ASP A 311 -34.38 7.14 -7.12
C ASP A 311 -34.84 8.30 -8.02
N GLU A 312 -34.95 8.06 -9.33
CA GLU A 312 -35.34 9.07 -10.30
C GLU A 312 -36.80 9.54 -10.14
N ARG A 313 -37.66 8.73 -9.52
CA ARG A 313 -39.09 9.00 -9.36
C ARG A 313 -39.36 9.89 -8.14
N THR A 314 -38.54 9.77 -7.10
CA THR A 314 -38.77 10.42 -5.80
C THR A 314 -37.65 11.35 -5.35
N ASP A 315 -36.51 11.33 -6.04
CA ASP A 315 -35.25 11.99 -5.64
C ASP A 315 -34.72 11.56 -4.27
N LYS A 316 -35.25 10.45 -3.72
CA LYS A 316 -34.88 9.92 -2.42
C LYS A 316 -33.60 9.11 -2.52
N ILE A 317 -32.70 9.34 -1.56
CA ILE A 317 -31.48 8.53 -1.37
C ILE A 317 -31.84 7.22 -0.69
N TRP A 318 -31.26 6.13 -1.17
CA TRP A 318 -31.38 4.80 -0.62
C TRP A 318 -30.00 4.19 -0.42
N LEU A 319 -29.81 3.50 0.72
CA LEU A 319 -28.63 2.72 1.03
C LEU A 319 -28.84 1.29 0.53
N LEU A 320 -28.03 0.89 -0.45
CA LEU A 320 -28.15 -0.39 -1.14
C LEU A 320 -27.36 -1.49 -0.45
N GLN A 321 -26.29 -1.12 0.27
CA GLN A 321 -25.44 -2.04 1.03
C GLN A 321 -24.61 -1.25 2.05
N ALA A 322 -24.25 -1.88 3.18
CA ALA A 322 -23.19 -1.39 4.06
C ALA A 322 -22.40 -2.58 4.62
N ARG A 323 -21.10 -2.43 4.78
CA ARG A 323 -20.23 -3.40 5.44
C ARG A 323 -19.04 -2.71 6.11
N PRO A 324 -18.40 -3.34 7.11
CA PRO A 324 -17.14 -2.84 7.63
C PRO A 324 -16.10 -2.69 6.51
N GLU A 325 -15.41 -1.56 6.48
CA GLU A 325 -14.25 -1.35 5.62
C GLU A 325 -13.11 -2.25 6.11
N THR A 326 -12.44 -2.99 5.21
CA THR A 326 -11.60 -4.13 5.58
C THR A 326 -10.16 -3.79 5.96
N VAL A 327 -9.59 -2.66 5.50
CA VAL A 327 -8.17 -2.31 5.72
C VAL A 327 -7.99 -1.54 7.02
N TRP A 328 -8.71 -0.44 7.18
CA TRP A 328 -8.63 0.43 8.34
C TRP A 328 -9.45 -0.10 9.52
N SER A 329 -10.58 -0.82 9.32
CA SER A 329 -11.28 -1.44 10.45
C SER A 329 -10.53 -2.64 11.04
N LYS A 330 -9.72 -3.33 10.22
CA LYS A 330 -8.73 -4.29 10.73
C LYS A 330 -7.70 -3.57 11.57
N ARG A 331 -7.02 -2.53 11.08
CA ARG A 331 -6.11 -1.67 11.87
C ARG A 331 -6.72 -1.09 13.16
N ASN A 332 -8.01 -0.73 13.15
CA ASN A 332 -8.71 -0.19 14.32
C ASN A 332 -9.03 -1.27 15.38
N LYS A 333 -9.30 -2.52 14.96
CA LYS A 333 -9.35 -3.71 15.85
C LYS A 333 -7.96 -4.25 16.20
N GLU A 334 -6.97 -4.01 15.34
CA GLU A 334 -5.56 -4.39 15.41
C GLU A 334 -4.68 -3.34 16.12
N LYS A 335 -5.29 -2.33 16.78
CA LYS A 335 -4.74 -1.75 18.01
C LYS A 335 -4.44 -2.80 19.11
N LYS A 336 -4.66 -4.10 18.82
CA LYS A 336 -4.17 -5.24 19.60
C LYS A 336 -3.27 -6.26 18.90
N VAL A 337 -3.06 -6.30 17.58
CA VAL A 337 -2.12 -7.28 16.98
C VAL A 337 -1.58 -6.75 15.65
N GLN A 338 -0.27 -6.89 15.46
CA GLN A 338 0.53 -6.30 14.39
C GLN A 338 0.21 -6.76 12.96
N THR A 339 0.38 -5.75 12.10
CA THR A 339 0.91 -5.62 10.73
C THR A 339 1.74 -6.76 10.13
N GLU A 340 1.60 -6.98 8.81
CA GLU A 340 2.72 -7.28 7.89
C GLU A 340 2.37 -7.00 6.40
N SER A 341 3.40 -6.73 5.58
CA SER A 341 3.37 -6.17 4.21
C SER A 341 4.39 -6.83 3.27
N GLU A 342 3.97 -7.08 2.02
CA GLU A 342 4.61 -6.94 0.67
C GLU A 342 6.03 -7.45 0.31
N ALA A 343 6.22 -7.73 -1.01
CA ALA A 343 7.51 -7.99 -1.69
C ALA A 343 7.61 -7.29 -3.08
N SER A 344 8.85 -6.99 -3.55
CA SER A 344 9.21 -6.03 -4.62
C SER A 344 10.22 -6.57 -5.68
N THR A 345 10.39 -5.85 -6.81
CA THR A 345 11.28 -6.12 -7.99
C THR A 345 11.66 -4.73 -8.64
N PRO A 346 12.72 -4.57 -9.49
CA PRO A 346 13.52 -3.33 -9.69
C PRO A 346 12.93 -2.26 -10.65
N MET A 347 13.46 -1.01 -10.64
CA MET A 347 12.88 0.18 -11.30
C MET A 347 13.86 1.27 -11.85
N THR A 348 13.40 2.15 -12.76
CA THR A 348 14.12 3.25 -13.51
C THR A 348 13.68 4.68 -13.04
N THR A 349 14.00 5.78 -13.76
CA THR A 349 13.88 7.17 -13.23
C THR A 349 13.18 8.25 -14.09
N ASP A 350 12.66 7.96 -15.30
CA ASP A 350 11.98 8.98 -16.13
C ASP A 350 10.46 9.09 -15.84
N ARG A 351 9.95 10.29 -15.56
CA ARG A 351 8.51 10.53 -15.24
C ARG A 351 7.70 10.95 -16.46
N VAL A 352 7.58 10.09 -17.47
CA VAL A 352 6.62 10.31 -18.56
C VAL A 352 5.27 9.77 -18.12
N VAL A 353 4.28 10.65 -17.91
CA VAL A 353 2.93 10.23 -17.53
C VAL A 353 2.24 9.62 -18.75
N VAL A 354 1.92 8.33 -18.68
CA VAL A 354 1.27 7.58 -19.75
C VAL A 354 -0.25 7.72 -19.64
N VAL A 355 -0.78 7.46 -18.44
CA VAL A 355 -2.20 7.62 -18.13
C VAL A 355 -2.38 8.00 -16.66
N LYS A 356 -3.51 8.61 -16.34
CA LYS A 356 -4.00 8.91 -14.98
C LYS A 356 -5.36 8.25 -14.80
N GLY A 357 -5.65 7.75 -13.61
CA GLY A 357 -6.90 7.11 -13.22
C GLY A 357 -7.27 7.41 -11.75
N LEU A 358 -8.29 6.72 -11.25
CA LEU A 358 -8.65 6.75 -9.83
C LEU A 358 -7.71 5.83 -9.01
N PRO A 359 -7.18 6.29 -7.85
CA PRO A 359 -6.34 5.49 -6.97
C PRO A 359 -7.16 4.46 -6.20
N ALA A 360 -7.45 3.31 -6.83
CA ALA A 360 -8.35 2.28 -6.32
C ALA A 360 -7.78 1.52 -5.12
N SER A 361 -6.55 1.04 -5.19
CA SER A 361 -5.87 0.34 -4.10
C SER A 361 -4.49 0.97 -3.94
N PRO A 362 -4.14 1.52 -2.77
CA PRO A 362 -2.91 2.26 -2.59
C PRO A 362 -1.71 1.32 -2.69
N GLY A 363 -0.55 1.92 -2.87
CA GLY A 363 0.67 1.19 -3.14
C GLY A 363 1.14 1.59 -4.51
N ARG A 364 2.39 1.27 -4.76
CA ARG A 364 3.05 1.86 -5.89
C ARG A 364 4.14 0.89 -6.28
N ILE A 365 4.19 0.53 -7.55
CA ILE A 365 4.96 -0.62 -8.01
C ILE A 365 5.23 -0.49 -9.51
N ALA A 366 6.27 -1.14 -10.00
CA ALA A 366 6.48 -1.25 -11.42
C ALA A 366 6.75 -2.68 -11.86
N GLY A 367 6.59 -2.86 -13.16
CA GLY A 367 6.69 -4.13 -13.85
C GLY A 367 6.36 -3.96 -15.32
N LYS A 368 6.37 -5.08 -16.02
CA LYS A 368 6.01 -5.12 -17.44
C LYS A 368 4.50 -5.15 -17.56
N ALA A 369 3.95 -4.22 -18.33
CA ALA A 369 2.55 -4.20 -18.70
C ALA A 369 2.23 -5.38 -19.60
N HIS A 370 1.13 -6.06 -19.33
CA HIS A 370 0.53 -7.03 -20.22
C HIS A 370 -0.93 -6.63 -20.42
N VAL A 371 -1.20 -6.10 -21.60
CA VAL A 371 -2.52 -5.78 -22.12
C VAL A 371 -3.21 -7.06 -22.54
N ILE A 372 -4.23 -7.43 -21.80
CA ILE A 372 -5.13 -8.52 -22.14
C ILE A 372 -6.51 -7.91 -22.28
N LEU A 373 -7.23 -8.27 -23.34
CA LEU A 373 -8.58 -7.76 -23.61
C LEU A 373 -9.64 -8.86 -23.47
N ASP A 374 -9.24 -10.13 -23.53
CA ASP A 374 -10.11 -11.30 -23.41
C ASP A 374 -9.57 -12.27 -22.33
N PRO A 375 -10.41 -12.70 -21.36
CA PRO A 375 -10.02 -13.69 -20.35
C PRO A 375 -9.43 -14.99 -20.91
N ALA A 376 -9.76 -15.38 -22.16
CA ALA A 376 -9.21 -16.57 -22.79
C ALA A 376 -7.68 -16.53 -22.96
N GLN A 377 -7.06 -15.35 -22.89
CA GLN A 377 -5.63 -15.14 -23.05
C GLN A 377 -4.88 -15.06 -21.70
N ILE A 378 -5.56 -15.32 -20.58
CA ILE A 378 -4.96 -15.28 -19.22
C ILE A 378 -3.81 -16.27 -19.05
N GLU A 379 -3.80 -17.39 -19.80
CA GLU A 379 -2.68 -18.35 -19.79
C GLU A 379 -1.34 -17.74 -20.23
N GLU A 380 -1.39 -16.66 -21.01
CA GLU A 380 -0.20 -15.95 -21.50
C GLU A 380 0.37 -14.95 -20.45
N PHE A 381 -0.40 -14.64 -19.39
CA PHE A 381 -0.02 -13.69 -18.33
C PHE A 381 0.98 -14.29 -17.33
N LYS A 382 2.11 -13.61 -17.11
CA LYS A 382 3.19 -14.12 -16.25
C LYS A 382 3.15 -13.52 -14.85
N ASP A 383 3.62 -14.30 -13.89
CA ASP A 383 3.75 -13.86 -12.50
C ASP A 383 4.71 -12.66 -12.39
N GLY A 384 4.26 -11.62 -11.70
CA GLY A 384 5.01 -10.38 -11.51
C GLY A 384 4.82 -9.29 -12.58
N GLU A 385 3.90 -9.47 -13.54
CA GLU A 385 3.53 -8.47 -14.55
C GLU A 385 2.45 -7.49 -14.06
N ILE A 386 2.24 -6.38 -14.77
CA ILE A 386 1.17 -5.41 -14.51
C ILE A 386 0.03 -5.68 -15.48
N LEU A 387 -1.14 -5.98 -14.94
CA LEU A 387 -2.32 -6.26 -15.74
C LEU A 387 -2.92 -4.96 -16.26
N VAL A 388 -2.97 -4.80 -17.58
CA VAL A 388 -3.68 -3.69 -18.24
C VAL A 388 -4.86 -4.27 -19.00
N THR A 389 -6.08 -3.78 -18.76
CA THR A 389 -7.28 -4.29 -19.43
C THR A 389 -8.38 -3.23 -19.48
N THR A 390 -9.43 -3.45 -20.26
CA THR A 390 -10.59 -2.56 -20.30
C THR A 390 -11.33 -2.57 -18.96
N MET A 391 -11.58 -3.76 -18.43
CA MET A 391 -12.24 -4.00 -17.15
C MET A 391 -11.90 -5.42 -16.67
N THR A 392 -11.76 -5.63 -15.36
CA THR A 392 -11.61 -6.99 -14.81
C THR A 392 -12.97 -7.56 -14.42
N ALA A 393 -13.15 -8.85 -14.64
CA ALA A 393 -14.25 -9.67 -14.11
C ALA A 393 -13.68 -10.84 -13.27
N PRO A 394 -14.48 -11.65 -12.57
CA PRO A 394 -13.96 -12.73 -11.71
C PRO A 394 -13.01 -13.72 -12.40
N ASP A 395 -13.20 -13.96 -13.70
CA ASP A 395 -12.34 -14.84 -14.51
C ASP A 395 -10.89 -14.33 -14.61
N TRP A 396 -10.67 -13.04 -14.35
CA TRP A 396 -9.35 -12.41 -14.37
C TRP A 396 -8.51 -12.69 -13.13
N VAL A 397 -9.08 -13.33 -12.11
CA VAL A 397 -8.43 -13.42 -10.79
C VAL A 397 -7.19 -14.29 -10.73
N PRO A 398 -7.07 -15.38 -11.50
CA PRO A 398 -5.79 -16.04 -11.68
C PRO A 398 -4.70 -15.07 -12.18
N ALA A 399 -5.02 -14.16 -13.12
CA ALA A 399 -4.09 -13.12 -13.56
C ALA A 399 -3.90 -12.03 -12.49
N MET A 400 -4.97 -11.59 -11.81
CA MET A 400 -4.88 -10.57 -10.77
C MET A 400 -3.98 -11.02 -9.61
N LYS A 401 -4.05 -12.29 -9.18
CA LYS A 401 -3.18 -12.85 -8.13
C LYS A 401 -1.70 -12.89 -8.54
N LYS A 402 -1.43 -13.04 -9.83
CA LYS A 402 -0.09 -13.03 -10.43
C LYS A 402 0.40 -11.61 -10.66
N ALA A 403 -0.49 -10.62 -10.68
CA ALA A 403 -0.17 -9.26 -11.06
C ALA A 403 0.46 -8.46 -9.91
N LYS A 404 1.49 -7.67 -10.22
CA LYS A 404 2.07 -6.69 -9.29
C LYS A 404 1.20 -5.45 -9.14
N ALA A 405 0.53 -5.04 -10.20
CA ALA A 405 -0.45 -3.97 -10.19
C ALA A 405 -1.51 -4.20 -11.26
N ILE A 406 -2.64 -3.51 -11.11
CA ILE A 406 -3.76 -3.59 -12.05
C ILE A 406 -4.14 -2.17 -12.52
N VAL A 407 -4.21 -1.97 -13.83
CA VAL A 407 -4.62 -0.71 -14.47
C VAL A 407 -5.81 -1.01 -15.39
N THR A 408 -6.96 -0.36 -15.17
CA THR A 408 -8.15 -0.54 -16.03
C THR A 408 -8.63 0.75 -16.70
N ASP A 409 -9.08 0.63 -17.96
CA ASP A 409 -9.63 1.78 -18.72
C ASP A 409 -10.90 2.33 -18.11
N ALA A 410 -11.79 1.41 -17.77
CA ALA A 410 -13.06 1.68 -17.13
C ALA A 410 -12.85 1.51 -15.61
N GLY A 411 -13.49 2.32 -14.76
CA GLY A 411 -13.21 2.18 -13.33
C GLY A 411 -13.78 3.20 -12.35
N GLY A 412 -14.35 2.75 -11.23
CA GLY A 412 -14.70 3.54 -10.04
C GLY A 412 -14.15 2.88 -8.78
N MET A 413 -14.15 3.56 -7.61
CA MET A 413 -13.47 3.02 -6.42
C MET A 413 -14.08 1.73 -5.86
N THR A 414 -15.25 1.31 -6.32
CA THR A 414 -15.84 0.05 -5.88
C THR A 414 -15.80 -1.02 -6.94
N CYS A 415 -15.09 -0.78 -8.04
CA CYS A 415 -14.96 -1.70 -9.14
C CYS A 415 -14.48 -3.10 -8.76
N HIS A 416 -14.78 -4.11 -9.57
CA HIS A 416 -14.23 -5.46 -9.36
C HIS A 416 -12.70 -5.42 -9.20
N ALA A 417 -12.01 -4.63 -10.04
CA ALA A 417 -10.57 -4.41 -9.89
C ALA A 417 -10.22 -3.75 -8.54
N SER A 418 -10.95 -2.73 -8.11
CA SER A 418 -10.72 -2.00 -6.87
C SER A 418 -10.89 -2.87 -5.64
N ILE A 419 -12.01 -3.58 -5.57
CA ILE A 419 -12.37 -4.43 -4.43
C ILE A 419 -11.33 -5.52 -4.25
N VAL A 420 -11.08 -6.29 -5.31
CA VAL A 420 -10.21 -7.46 -5.26
C VAL A 420 -8.75 -7.06 -5.03
N SER A 421 -8.30 -5.96 -5.63
CA SER A 421 -6.93 -5.49 -5.44
C SER A 421 -6.70 -5.01 -4.01
N ARG A 422 -7.70 -4.38 -3.36
CA ARG A 422 -7.61 -4.05 -1.93
C ARG A 422 -7.53 -5.29 -1.04
N GLU A 423 -8.33 -6.31 -1.32
CA GLU A 423 -8.31 -7.58 -0.58
C GLU A 423 -6.96 -8.29 -0.66
N LEU A 424 -6.33 -8.24 -1.84
CA LEU A 424 -5.06 -8.88 -2.12
C LEU A 424 -3.84 -8.01 -1.80
N GLY A 425 -4.04 -6.74 -1.40
CA GLY A 425 -2.95 -5.79 -1.16
C GLY A 425 -2.18 -5.41 -2.43
N ILE A 426 -2.84 -5.44 -3.59
CA ILE A 426 -2.24 -5.16 -4.90
C ILE A 426 -2.53 -3.70 -5.27
N PRO A 427 -1.51 -2.89 -5.65
CA PRO A 427 -1.72 -1.55 -6.18
C PRO A 427 -2.64 -1.53 -7.41
N CYS A 428 -3.65 -0.65 -7.41
CA CYS A 428 -4.65 -0.62 -8.49
C CYS A 428 -5.08 0.80 -8.87
N ILE A 429 -5.10 1.08 -10.18
CA ILE A 429 -5.61 2.32 -10.78
C ILE A 429 -6.73 1.97 -11.74
N VAL A 430 -7.87 2.66 -11.65
CA VAL A 430 -9.07 2.31 -12.43
C VAL A 430 -9.62 3.55 -13.14
N GLY A 431 -10.24 3.39 -14.30
CA GLY A 431 -10.93 4.51 -14.96
C GLY A 431 -9.99 5.46 -15.70
N THR A 432 -8.89 4.95 -16.27
CA THR A 432 -7.89 5.78 -16.95
C THR A 432 -8.47 6.53 -18.16
N LYS A 433 -9.40 5.90 -18.90
CA LYS A 433 -10.11 6.49 -20.05
C LYS A 433 -10.82 7.79 -19.71
N SER A 434 -11.41 7.88 -18.53
CA SER A 434 -12.22 9.04 -18.11
C SER A 434 -11.40 10.10 -17.36
N ARG A 435 -10.19 9.76 -16.90
CA ARG A 435 -9.28 10.64 -16.15
C ARG A 435 -8.14 11.20 -17.02
N SER A 436 -7.80 10.51 -18.10
CA SER A 436 -6.81 10.95 -19.08
C SER A 436 -7.11 10.38 -20.47
N GLN A 437 -6.54 9.23 -20.82
CA GLN A 437 -6.67 8.51 -22.07
C GLN A 437 -6.72 6.99 -21.78
N GLU A 438 -7.20 6.19 -22.74
CA GLU A 438 -7.34 4.74 -22.60
C GLU A 438 -5.97 4.07 -22.41
N ALA A 439 -5.79 3.36 -21.30
CA ALA A 439 -4.58 2.59 -21.01
C ALA A 439 -4.40 1.43 -22.00
N THR A 440 -5.46 0.74 -22.43
CA THR A 440 -5.35 -0.40 -23.37
C THR A 440 -4.89 -0.02 -24.77
N THR A 441 -5.07 1.24 -25.18
CA THR A 441 -4.60 1.74 -26.48
C THR A 441 -3.28 2.52 -26.39
N THR A 442 -2.97 3.06 -25.20
CA THR A 442 -1.74 3.83 -24.95
C THR A 442 -0.59 2.94 -24.50
N ILE A 443 -0.86 1.91 -23.70
CA ILE A 443 0.13 0.97 -23.17
C ILE A 443 0.17 -0.25 -24.08
N THR A 444 1.36 -0.80 -24.35
CA THR A 444 1.56 -1.97 -25.22
C THR A 444 2.08 -3.18 -24.43
N ASN A 445 1.88 -4.39 -24.96
CA ASN A 445 2.38 -5.62 -24.33
C ASN A 445 3.90 -5.59 -24.15
N GLY A 446 4.37 -5.88 -22.94
CA GLY A 446 5.78 -5.87 -22.55
C GLY A 446 6.33 -4.49 -22.21
N MET A 447 5.53 -3.42 -22.32
CA MET A 447 5.92 -2.06 -21.96
C MET A 447 6.18 -1.97 -20.47
N GLU A 448 7.37 -1.54 -20.07
CA GLU A 448 7.64 -1.29 -18.65
C GLU A 448 6.86 -0.06 -18.20
N ILE A 449 6.11 -0.19 -17.11
CA ILE A 449 5.30 0.89 -16.56
C ILE A 449 5.39 0.92 -15.03
N THR A 450 5.16 2.10 -14.47
CA THR A 450 5.06 2.31 -13.03
C THR A 450 3.70 2.80 -12.66
N VAL A 451 3.12 2.15 -11.67
CA VAL A 451 1.79 2.46 -11.17
C VAL A 451 1.95 3.17 -9.84
N ASP A 452 1.71 4.48 -9.79
CA ASP A 452 1.45 5.24 -8.56
C ASP A 452 -0.02 5.07 -8.17
N ALA A 453 -0.40 3.93 -7.59
CA ALA A 453 -1.79 3.75 -7.23
C ALA A 453 -2.21 4.58 -6.00
N THR A 454 -1.27 5.22 -5.29
CA THR A 454 -1.58 6.23 -4.26
C THR A 454 -2.03 7.55 -4.89
N ASN A 455 -1.37 8.02 -5.95
CA ASN A 455 -1.69 9.28 -6.62
C ASN A 455 -2.56 9.11 -7.88
N GLY A 456 -2.85 7.87 -8.30
CA GLY A 456 -3.65 7.56 -9.48
C GLY A 456 -2.95 7.83 -10.81
N ILE A 457 -1.62 7.65 -10.88
CA ILE A 457 -0.83 7.98 -12.08
C ILE A 457 -0.01 6.77 -12.55
N VAL A 458 -0.04 6.49 -13.85
CA VAL A 458 0.83 5.50 -14.51
C VAL A 458 1.89 6.22 -15.32
N TYR A 459 3.13 5.79 -15.15
CA TYR A 459 4.30 6.33 -15.83
C TYR A 459 4.88 5.29 -16.79
N GLU A 460 5.49 5.78 -17.87
CA GLU A 460 6.30 4.99 -18.79
C GLU A 460 7.61 4.64 -18.12
N GLY A 461 8.06 3.42 -18.31
CA GLY A 461 9.20 2.88 -17.61
C GLY A 461 8.91 2.61 -16.15
N LEU A 462 9.91 2.06 -15.48
CA LEU A 462 9.86 1.77 -14.06
C LEU A 462 10.27 3.08 -13.31
N VAL A 463 9.63 3.58 -12.25
CA VAL A 463 9.82 4.97 -11.75
C VAL A 463 9.97 4.94 -10.23
N ALA A 464 11.21 4.87 -9.76
CA ALA A 464 11.58 4.50 -8.39
C ALA A 464 11.00 5.42 -7.29
N ASP A 465 10.88 6.72 -7.53
CA ASP A 465 10.41 7.71 -6.54
C ASP A 465 8.94 7.55 -6.17
N ILE A 466 8.21 6.89 -7.05
CA ILE A 466 6.77 6.82 -7.03
C ILE A 466 6.30 5.59 -6.28
N VAL A 467 7.17 4.64 -5.95
CA VAL A 467 6.89 3.47 -5.10
C VAL A 467 7.07 3.77 -3.62
N LYS A 468 7.63 4.94 -3.28
CA LYS A 468 7.80 5.38 -1.88
C LYS A 468 7.61 6.89 -1.70
N PRO A 469 6.46 7.32 -1.16
CA PRO A 469 6.43 8.45 -0.25
C PRO A 469 5.43 8.28 0.92
N ALA A 470 5.79 9.00 1.97
CA ALA A 470 5.29 8.94 3.34
C ALA A 470 4.25 10.04 3.66
N GLU A 471 3.49 9.90 4.75
CA GLU A 471 2.73 11.03 5.33
C GLU A 471 2.84 11.19 6.86
N ALA A 472 2.84 12.46 7.29
CA ALA A 472 3.11 13.05 8.61
C ALA A 472 1.89 13.24 9.55
N PRO A 473 2.07 13.59 10.85
CA PRO A 473 1.01 13.79 11.83
C PRO A 473 0.68 15.28 12.08
N GLN A 474 -0.60 15.57 12.32
CA GLN A 474 -1.10 16.88 12.78
C GLN A 474 -1.02 17.08 14.30
N ALA A 475 -0.99 18.35 14.69
CA ALA A 475 -0.71 18.86 16.03
C ALA A 475 -1.93 18.93 16.99
N ALA A 476 -1.62 18.57 18.25
CA ALA A 476 -2.12 18.99 19.56
C ALA A 476 -3.53 19.61 19.77
N GLY A 477 -4.30 18.93 20.64
CA GLY A 477 -5.36 19.51 21.47
C GLY A 477 -5.52 18.72 22.78
N SER A 478 -4.82 19.17 23.83
CA SER A 478 -5.01 18.90 25.27
C SER A 478 -5.75 17.63 25.73
N ALA A 479 -5.00 16.60 26.07
CA ALA A 479 -5.21 15.76 27.25
C ALA A 479 -3.87 15.08 27.56
N ALA A 480 -3.51 14.93 28.84
CA ALA A 480 -2.28 14.27 29.26
C ALA A 480 -2.25 12.82 28.75
N VAL A 481 -1.59 12.59 27.61
CA VAL A 481 -1.31 11.25 27.10
C VAL A 481 -0.10 10.74 27.86
N ALA A 482 -0.26 9.61 28.55
CA ALA A 482 0.84 8.89 29.15
C ALA A 482 1.92 8.63 28.08
N VAL A 483 3.06 9.31 28.22
CA VAL A 483 4.25 9.08 27.41
C VAL A 483 4.69 7.64 27.71
N GLU A 484 4.54 6.74 26.73
CA GLU A 484 5.17 5.42 26.82
C GLU A 484 6.67 5.64 27.03
N SER A 485 7.19 5.26 28.20
CA SER A 485 8.60 5.45 28.54
C SER A 485 9.46 4.56 27.64
N ALA A 486 10.14 5.14 26.65
CA ALA A 486 11.15 4.43 25.91
C ALA A 486 12.29 4.01 26.87
N PRO A 487 12.80 2.77 26.78
CA PRO A 487 13.87 2.31 27.67
C PRO A 487 15.15 3.12 27.41
N ILE A 488 15.85 3.44 28.50
CA ILE A 488 17.18 4.04 28.42
C ILE A 488 18.16 2.93 28.04
N THR A 489 18.99 3.20 27.04
CA THR A 489 19.99 2.28 26.48
C THR A 489 21.37 2.90 26.56
N GLY A 490 22.42 2.08 26.69
CA GLY A 490 23.81 2.52 26.61
C GLY A 490 24.24 2.77 25.17
N THR A 491 23.92 1.86 24.26
CA THR A 491 24.06 2.02 22.80
C THR A 491 22.98 2.96 22.28
N LYS A 492 23.38 4.06 21.66
CA LYS A 492 22.45 5.09 21.16
C LYS A 492 21.72 4.60 19.91
N ILE A 493 20.44 4.95 19.79
CA ILE A 493 19.64 4.64 18.61
C ILE A 493 19.44 5.90 17.79
N TYR A 494 20.14 5.96 16.67
CA TYR A 494 19.99 7.02 15.69
C TYR A 494 19.02 6.63 14.58
N MET A 495 18.66 7.63 13.78
CA MET A 495 17.77 7.46 12.64
C MET A 495 18.49 7.83 11.32
N ASN A 496 18.17 7.11 10.25
CA ASN A 496 18.55 7.44 8.88
C ASN A 496 17.45 8.31 8.26
N LEU A 497 17.80 9.49 7.74
CA LEU A 497 16.83 10.42 7.16
C LEU A 497 17.41 11.12 5.93
N GLY A 498 16.80 10.92 4.76
CA GLY A 498 17.20 11.61 3.52
C GLY A 498 16.30 12.79 3.19
N ASN A 499 14.99 12.65 3.35
CA ASN A 499 14.01 13.69 3.00
C ASN A 499 13.82 14.69 4.16
N PRO A 500 14.18 15.99 3.99
CA PRO A 500 14.00 17.00 5.02
C PRO A 500 12.55 17.24 5.45
N ASP A 501 11.57 17.06 4.56
CA ASP A 501 10.16 17.34 4.87
C ASP A 501 9.55 16.30 5.82
N LEU A 502 10.23 15.17 6.02
CA LEU A 502 9.84 14.15 7.00
C LEU A 502 10.49 14.36 8.38
N ALA A 503 11.33 15.38 8.55
CA ALA A 503 12.06 15.62 9.79
C ALA A 503 11.15 15.95 10.97
N GLU A 504 10.11 16.78 10.77
CA GLU A 504 9.16 17.12 11.84
C GLU A 504 8.32 15.91 12.26
N LYS A 505 7.87 15.12 11.27
CA LYS A 505 7.13 13.87 11.49
C LYS A 505 7.91 12.91 12.39
N TYR A 506 9.18 12.68 12.08
CA TYR A 506 9.97 11.64 12.73
C TYR A 506 10.84 12.16 13.89
N GLY A 507 10.99 13.49 14.02
CA GLY A 507 11.72 14.10 15.12
C GLY A 507 11.12 13.80 16.50
N VAL A 508 9.82 13.47 16.58
CA VAL A 508 9.15 13.09 17.84
C VAL A 508 9.44 11.65 18.29
N LEU A 509 10.06 10.83 17.43
CA LEU A 509 10.41 9.46 17.78
C LEU A 509 11.46 9.42 18.90
N PRO A 510 11.51 8.34 19.71
CA PRO A 510 12.46 8.19 20.81
C PRO A 510 13.89 7.86 20.34
N CYS A 511 14.36 8.51 19.26
CA CYS A 511 15.72 8.42 18.76
C CYS A 511 16.63 9.43 19.47
N ASP A 512 17.92 9.10 19.49
CA ASP A 512 18.99 9.86 20.14
C ASP A 512 19.66 10.86 19.17
N GLY A 513 19.20 10.94 17.91
CA GLY A 513 19.75 11.79 16.85
C GLY A 513 19.61 11.19 15.44
N ILE A 514 20.26 11.82 14.45
CA ILE A 514 20.40 11.32 13.07
C ILE A 514 21.83 10.83 12.88
N GLY A 515 21.97 9.54 12.56
CA GLY A 515 23.26 8.90 12.35
C GLY A 515 23.70 8.96 10.88
N LEU A 516 22.73 9.13 9.98
CA LEU A 516 22.97 9.33 8.56
C LEU A 516 21.89 10.23 7.96
N MET A 517 22.25 11.48 7.69
CA MET A 517 21.51 12.37 6.80
C MET A 517 22.12 12.32 5.40
N ARG A 518 21.30 12.02 4.40
CA ARG A 518 21.70 11.93 2.99
C ARG A 518 21.28 13.19 2.25
N GLU A 519 22.22 13.99 1.76
CA GLU A 519 21.89 15.20 0.99
C GLU A 519 21.51 14.91 -0.47
N GLU A 520 21.70 13.69 -0.99
CA GLU A 520 21.35 13.33 -2.36
C GLU A 520 19.86 13.59 -2.66
N PHE A 521 18.98 13.40 -1.68
CA PHE A 521 17.56 13.75 -1.81
C PHE A 521 17.33 15.25 -2.00
N ILE A 522 18.18 16.11 -1.42
CA ILE A 522 18.07 17.56 -1.59
C ILE A 522 18.42 17.93 -3.02
N TRP A 523 19.48 17.31 -3.55
CA TRP A 523 19.88 17.44 -4.94
C TRP A 523 18.79 16.97 -5.92
N THR A 524 18.18 15.81 -5.69
CA THR A 524 17.17 15.23 -6.61
C THR A 524 15.76 15.78 -6.44
N THR A 525 15.44 16.49 -5.35
CA THR A 525 14.07 16.98 -5.08
C THR A 525 13.94 18.50 -5.13
N PHE A 526 15.02 19.25 -4.83
CA PHE A 526 14.96 20.72 -4.73
C PHE A 526 15.92 21.43 -5.69
N ILE A 527 17.13 20.89 -5.91
CA ILE A 527 18.15 21.56 -6.73
C ILE A 527 18.01 21.17 -8.21
N HIS A 528 17.93 19.87 -8.53
CA HIS A 528 17.81 19.27 -9.87
C HIS A 528 18.89 19.66 -10.91
N GLU A 529 19.91 20.41 -10.51
CA GLU A 529 20.94 20.99 -11.38
C GLU A 529 22.34 20.63 -10.87
N HIS A 530 23.27 20.34 -11.78
CA HIS A 530 24.64 19.97 -11.43
C HIS A 530 25.39 21.16 -10.79
N PRO A 531 26.17 20.99 -9.70
CA PRO A 531 26.81 22.11 -9.01
C PRO A 531 27.79 22.89 -9.90
N LEU A 532 28.61 22.21 -10.71
CA LEU A 532 29.51 22.89 -11.66
C LEU A 532 28.75 23.64 -12.76
N TYR A 533 27.57 23.15 -13.14
CA TYR A 533 26.71 23.87 -14.08
C TYR A 533 26.13 25.14 -13.46
N LEU A 534 25.68 25.06 -12.20
CA LEU A 534 25.22 26.22 -11.42
C LEU A 534 26.33 27.27 -11.24
N ILE A 535 27.58 26.84 -11.04
CA ILE A 535 28.75 27.74 -11.03
C ILE A 535 28.93 28.40 -12.40
N GLU A 536 28.88 27.63 -13.49
CA GLU A 536 29.07 28.14 -14.85
C GLU A 536 28.02 29.20 -15.24
N ILE A 537 26.76 28.98 -14.89
CA ILE A 537 25.69 29.94 -15.19
C ILE A 537 25.60 31.10 -14.18
N GLY A 538 26.52 31.17 -13.21
CA GLY A 538 26.62 32.28 -12.26
C GLY A 538 25.65 32.23 -11.09
N HIS A 539 25.13 31.04 -10.73
CA HIS A 539 24.20 30.82 -9.62
C HIS A 539 24.71 29.85 -8.52
N PRO A 540 25.97 29.95 -8.04
CA PRO A 540 26.50 29.06 -6.99
C PRO A 540 25.80 29.22 -5.64
N GLU A 541 25.21 30.39 -5.35
CA GLU A 541 24.45 30.68 -4.13
C GLU A 541 23.27 29.72 -3.95
N ARG A 542 22.68 29.27 -5.06
CA ARG A 542 21.52 28.38 -5.04
C ARG A 542 21.85 27.02 -4.43
N VAL A 543 23.05 26.48 -4.70
CA VAL A 543 23.53 25.25 -4.05
C VAL A 543 23.59 25.45 -2.55
N VAL A 544 24.26 26.52 -2.12
CA VAL A 544 24.50 26.81 -0.70
C VAL A 544 23.16 27.00 0.03
N ASP A 545 22.25 27.80 -0.53
CA ASP A 545 20.98 28.14 0.10
C ASP A 545 20.03 26.94 0.18
N GLN A 546 19.91 26.15 -0.89
CA GLN A 546 18.99 25.02 -0.93
C GLN A 546 19.49 23.85 -0.07
N LEU A 547 20.80 23.56 -0.10
CA LEU A 547 21.40 22.59 0.83
C LEU A 547 21.23 23.06 2.27
N ALA A 548 21.57 24.33 2.57
CA ALA A 548 21.47 24.85 3.92
C ALA A 548 20.02 24.82 4.44
N ASP A 549 19.02 25.16 3.63
CA ASP A 549 17.62 25.11 4.07
C ASP A 549 17.15 23.67 4.34
N GLY A 550 17.49 22.71 3.47
CA GLY A 550 17.19 21.29 3.69
C GLY A 550 17.85 20.74 4.96
N ILE A 551 19.14 21.03 5.16
CA ILE A 551 19.89 20.60 6.35
C ILE A 551 19.36 21.28 7.62
N ARG A 552 19.05 22.58 7.55
CA ARG A 552 18.49 23.36 8.66
C ARG A 552 17.18 22.76 9.19
N LYS A 553 16.25 22.38 8.31
CA LYS A 553 14.97 21.75 8.69
C LYS A 553 15.20 20.50 9.57
N VAL A 554 16.13 19.64 9.15
CA VAL A 554 16.47 18.42 9.91
C VAL A 554 17.12 18.77 11.24
N CYS A 555 18.10 19.69 11.25
CA CYS A 555 18.78 20.11 12.48
C CYS A 555 17.82 20.75 13.48
N GLN A 556 16.87 21.55 13.00
CA GLN A 556 15.85 22.21 13.80
C GLN A 556 14.92 21.21 14.48
N ALA A 557 14.39 20.25 13.74
CA ALA A 557 13.46 19.25 14.27
C ALA A 557 14.11 18.35 15.34
N LEU A 558 15.43 18.15 15.26
CA LEU A 558 16.14 17.23 16.15
C LEU A 558 16.87 17.93 17.30
N SER A 559 17.08 19.25 17.22
CA SER A 559 17.81 20.01 18.24
C SER A 559 17.29 19.74 19.67
N PRO A 560 18.17 19.46 20.65
CA PRO A 560 19.65 19.51 20.60
C PRO A 560 20.33 18.19 20.18
N ARG A 561 19.57 17.17 19.73
CA ARG A 561 20.14 15.86 19.34
C ARG A 561 21.06 15.99 18.12
N PRO A 562 22.18 15.24 18.07
CA PRO A 562 23.14 15.32 16.98
C PRO A 562 22.53 14.90 15.64
N VAL A 563 22.98 15.54 14.57
CA VAL A 563 22.64 15.21 13.18
C VAL A 563 23.92 15.05 12.38
N THR A 564 24.18 13.86 11.85
CA THR A 564 25.38 13.59 11.04
C THR A 564 25.01 13.60 9.57
N LEU A 565 25.39 14.68 8.87
CA LEU A 565 25.26 14.82 7.42
C LEU A 565 26.37 14.06 6.72
N ARG A 566 26.03 13.17 5.79
CA ARG A 566 26.99 12.65 4.83
C ARG A 566 27.05 13.61 3.65
N PHE A 567 28.23 14.08 3.30
CA PHE A 567 28.42 14.81 2.04
C PHE A 567 28.04 13.94 0.85
N SER A 568 27.83 14.57 -0.31
CA SER A 568 27.31 13.87 -1.47
C SER A 568 28.17 12.66 -1.85
N ASP A 569 27.54 11.49 -1.90
CA ASP A 569 28.13 10.23 -2.34
C ASP A 569 27.57 9.80 -3.70
N PHE A 570 27.08 10.76 -4.50
CA PHE A 570 26.62 10.46 -5.85
C PHE A 570 27.72 9.83 -6.71
N LYS A 571 27.31 8.84 -7.50
CA LYS A 571 28.09 8.28 -8.59
C LYS A 571 28.09 9.25 -9.77
N SER A 572 29.10 9.16 -10.64
CA SER A 572 29.17 9.98 -11.86
C SER A 572 27.92 9.85 -12.74
N SER A 573 27.31 8.66 -12.78
CA SER A 573 26.04 8.42 -13.49
C SER A 573 24.85 9.19 -12.90
N GLU A 574 24.82 9.41 -11.58
CA GLU A 574 23.73 10.11 -10.91
C GLU A 574 23.88 11.63 -11.07
N TYR A 575 25.10 12.16 -10.94
CA TYR A 575 25.38 13.56 -11.25
C TYR A 575 25.09 13.89 -12.72
N ARG A 576 25.34 12.95 -13.64
CA ARG A 576 25.05 13.12 -15.07
C ARG A 576 23.57 13.41 -15.33
N ASN A 577 22.68 12.72 -14.61
CA ASN A 577 21.24 12.87 -14.74
C ASN A 577 20.70 14.20 -14.18
N LEU A 578 21.52 14.97 -13.44
CA LEU A 578 21.17 16.35 -13.09
C LEU A 578 21.32 17.25 -14.31
N LYS A 579 20.48 18.27 -14.42
CA LYS A 579 20.53 19.21 -15.54
C LYS A 579 21.92 19.86 -15.62
N GLY A 580 22.54 19.75 -16.80
CA GLY A 580 23.90 20.22 -17.08
C GLY A 580 25.03 19.26 -16.68
N GLY A 581 24.71 18.08 -16.13
CA GLY A 581 25.69 17.09 -15.65
C GLY A 581 26.48 16.37 -16.74
N ASP A 582 25.89 16.12 -17.91
CA ASP A 582 26.53 15.43 -19.06
C ASP A 582 27.89 16.01 -19.45
N LYS A 583 28.05 17.32 -19.31
CA LYS A 583 29.28 18.02 -19.64
C LYS A 583 30.44 17.68 -18.70
N TYR A 584 30.15 17.37 -17.45
CA TYR A 584 31.12 17.27 -16.37
C TYR A 584 31.43 15.82 -15.97
N GLU A 585 30.51 14.88 -16.25
CA GLU A 585 30.54 13.54 -15.66
C GLU A 585 31.01 12.45 -16.64
N PRO A 586 32.14 11.76 -16.36
CA PRO A 586 32.71 10.73 -17.23
C PRO A 586 31.87 9.44 -17.23
N GLU A 587 31.75 8.78 -18.37
CA GLU A 587 31.17 7.43 -18.44
C GLU A 587 32.15 6.41 -17.86
N GLU A 588 31.69 5.63 -16.88
CA GLU A 588 32.50 4.65 -16.15
C GLU A 588 31.88 3.27 -16.28
N SER A 589 32.70 2.24 -16.51
CA SER A 589 32.23 0.86 -16.63
C SER A 589 31.72 0.27 -15.30
N SER A 590 32.14 0.82 -14.17
CA SER A 590 31.64 0.46 -12.83
C SER A 590 31.50 1.72 -11.97
N ALA A 591 30.31 2.33 -12.04
CA ALA A 591 30.00 3.55 -11.29
C ALA A 591 30.02 3.33 -9.76
N LEU A 592 29.82 2.09 -9.28
CA LEU A 592 29.90 1.74 -7.85
C LEU A 592 31.30 1.97 -7.26
N LEU A 593 32.35 1.65 -8.04
CA LEU A 593 33.75 1.78 -7.62
C LEU A 593 34.46 3.01 -8.22
N GLY A 594 33.73 3.79 -9.02
CA GLY A 594 34.23 4.90 -9.82
C GLY A 594 34.47 6.21 -9.05
N TRP A 595 34.39 7.32 -9.76
CA TRP A 595 34.67 8.67 -9.27
C TRP A 595 33.52 9.20 -8.37
N ARG A 596 33.59 8.90 -7.07
CA ARG A 596 32.59 9.27 -6.06
C ARG A 596 33.19 9.48 -4.67
N GLY A 597 32.39 10.02 -3.77
CA GLY A 597 32.77 10.32 -2.38
C GLY A 597 34.06 11.13 -2.28
N ALA A 598 34.89 10.80 -1.31
CA ALA A 598 36.16 11.47 -1.02
C ALA A 598 37.01 11.81 -2.27
N SER A 599 37.11 10.88 -3.23
CA SER A 599 37.96 11.04 -4.43
C SER A 599 37.52 12.16 -5.36
N ARG A 600 36.26 12.58 -5.25
CA ARG A 600 35.68 13.68 -5.99
C ARG A 600 35.97 15.02 -5.32
N TYR A 601 35.99 15.06 -3.98
CA TYR A 601 36.03 16.31 -3.22
C TYR A 601 37.33 17.11 -3.40
N TYR A 602 38.47 16.43 -3.55
CA TYR A 602 39.77 17.09 -3.77
C TYR A 602 40.19 17.15 -5.24
N ASP A 603 39.42 16.56 -6.16
CA ASP A 603 39.77 16.58 -7.57
C ASP A 603 39.68 18.01 -8.13
N PRO A 604 40.70 18.51 -8.86
CA PRO A 604 40.68 19.86 -9.43
C PRO A 604 39.45 20.17 -10.29
N LYS A 605 38.80 19.15 -10.88
CA LYS A 605 37.58 19.31 -11.69
C LYS A 605 36.35 19.62 -10.85
N TYR A 606 36.31 19.21 -9.58
CA TYR A 606 35.12 19.25 -8.74
C TYR A 606 35.29 20.03 -7.43
N ILE A 607 36.52 20.34 -7.02
CA ILE A 607 36.83 21.00 -5.75
C ILE A 607 35.97 22.26 -5.48
N GLU A 608 35.66 23.06 -6.51
CA GLU A 608 34.82 24.25 -6.37
C GLU A 608 33.36 23.92 -6.04
N ALA A 609 32.83 22.80 -6.52
CA ALA A 609 31.50 22.31 -6.13
C ALA A 609 31.48 21.86 -4.66
N PHE A 610 32.49 21.11 -4.21
CA PHE A 610 32.56 20.66 -2.83
C PHE A 610 32.68 21.82 -1.82
N LYS A 611 33.35 22.91 -2.20
CA LYS A 611 33.38 24.15 -1.40
C LYS A 611 31.98 24.72 -1.16
N LEU A 612 31.02 24.54 -2.09
CA LEU A 612 29.64 24.98 -1.89
C LEU A 612 28.92 24.13 -0.82
N GLU A 613 29.15 22.81 -0.80
CA GLU A 613 28.63 21.93 0.27
C GLU A 613 29.20 22.33 1.64
N ILE A 614 30.51 22.62 1.72
CA ILE A 614 31.14 23.12 2.96
C ILE A 614 30.49 24.43 3.41
N LYS A 615 30.28 25.37 2.49
CA LYS A 615 29.61 26.65 2.79
C LYS A 615 28.17 26.46 3.27
N ALA A 616 27.44 25.49 2.72
CA ALA A 616 26.09 25.16 3.20
C ALA A 616 26.11 24.68 4.65
N VAL A 617 27.05 23.79 5.01
CA VAL A 617 27.24 23.33 6.39
C VAL A 617 27.60 24.49 7.32
N GLN A 618 28.51 25.38 6.89
CA GLN A 618 28.87 26.57 7.66
C GLN A 618 27.68 27.49 7.87
N LYS A 619 26.88 27.75 6.84
CA LYS A 619 25.67 28.55 6.93
C LYS A 619 24.70 27.98 7.97
N VAL A 620 24.49 26.67 7.99
CA VAL A 620 23.63 26.03 9.01
C VAL A 620 24.17 26.18 10.43
N ARG A 621 25.47 26.02 10.62
CA ARG A 621 26.08 26.08 11.95
C ARG A 621 26.27 27.49 12.47
N GLU A 622 26.68 28.43 11.61
CA GLU A 622 27.10 29.77 11.99
C GLU A 622 25.99 30.81 11.80
N GLU A 623 25.23 30.77 10.70
CA GLU A 623 24.14 31.73 10.47
C GLU A 623 22.83 31.27 11.13
N TYR A 624 22.43 30.01 10.95
CA TYR A 624 21.21 29.47 11.56
C TYR A 624 21.41 28.97 13.01
N GLY A 625 22.67 28.84 13.47
CA GLY A 625 23.01 28.53 14.86
C GLY A 625 22.87 27.06 15.27
N TYR A 626 22.67 26.13 14.32
CA TYR A 626 22.47 24.71 14.63
C TYR A 626 23.80 23.98 14.82
N LYS A 627 24.36 24.06 16.04
CA LYS A 627 25.63 23.40 16.41
C LYS A 627 25.55 21.87 16.54
N ASN A 628 24.35 21.29 16.50
CA ASN A 628 24.14 19.84 16.50
C ASN A 628 24.45 19.15 15.16
N LEU A 629 24.81 19.90 14.11
CA LEU A 629 25.20 19.36 12.80
C LEU A 629 26.66 18.87 12.78
N HIS A 630 26.89 17.63 12.42
CA HIS A 630 28.19 17.00 12.16
C HIS A 630 28.27 16.57 10.70
N VAL A 631 29.47 16.25 10.22
CA VAL A 631 29.66 15.78 8.84
C VAL A 631 30.31 14.40 8.80
N MET A 632 30.08 13.69 7.70
CA MET A 632 30.64 12.39 7.41
C MET A 632 31.17 12.34 5.98
N ILE A 633 32.39 11.82 5.82
CA ILE A 633 33.04 11.64 4.53
C ILE A 633 32.74 10.20 4.03
N PRO A 634 32.04 10.04 2.89
CA PRO A 634 31.84 8.74 2.25
C PRO A 634 33.03 8.35 1.36
N PHE A 635 33.16 7.05 1.12
CA PHE A 635 33.99 6.41 0.10
C PHE A 635 35.47 6.83 0.09
N CYS A 636 36.04 7.07 1.28
CA CYS A 636 37.44 7.42 1.45
C CYS A 636 38.32 6.18 1.40
N ARG A 637 39.18 6.08 0.40
CA ARG A 637 40.00 4.90 0.11
C ARG A 637 41.32 4.90 0.87
N ARG A 638 41.92 6.07 1.08
CA ARG A 638 43.27 6.20 1.65
C ARG A 638 43.35 7.25 2.75
N VAL A 639 44.32 7.09 3.65
CA VAL A 639 44.55 8.00 4.78
C VAL A 639 44.96 9.39 4.31
N ASP A 640 45.78 9.49 3.25
CA ASP A 640 46.20 10.77 2.66
C ASP A 640 45.02 11.55 2.05
N GLU A 641 44.05 10.84 1.47
CA GLU A 641 42.81 11.44 0.95
C GLU A 641 41.96 12.04 2.08
N MET A 642 41.83 11.32 3.21
CA MET A 642 41.15 11.87 4.39
C MET A 642 41.85 13.12 4.92
N ALA A 643 43.18 13.10 5.01
CA ALA A 643 43.98 14.23 5.45
C ALA A 643 43.78 15.47 4.54
N GLN A 644 43.74 15.26 3.22
CA GLN A 644 43.47 16.31 2.24
C GLN A 644 42.09 16.93 2.42
N ILE A 645 41.05 16.11 2.61
CA ILE A 645 39.66 16.60 2.78
C ILE A 645 39.51 17.38 4.09
N VAL A 646 40.09 16.89 5.19
CA VAL A 646 40.07 17.59 6.48
C VAL A 646 40.82 18.93 6.37
N ALA A 647 41.95 18.97 5.67
CA ALA A 647 42.68 20.21 5.41
C ALA A 647 41.86 21.19 4.56
N LEU A 648 41.18 20.71 3.52
CA LEU A 648 40.32 21.53 2.66
C LEU A 648 39.13 22.12 3.43
N MET A 649 38.42 21.32 4.23
CA MET A 649 37.36 21.82 5.11
C MET A 649 37.89 22.88 6.08
N ALA A 650 39.08 22.66 6.66
CA ALA A 650 39.70 23.60 7.59
C ALA A 650 40.13 24.93 6.94
N GLN A 651 40.50 24.91 5.65
CA GLN A 651 40.81 26.09 4.84
C GLN A 651 39.55 26.90 4.53
N GLU A 652 38.45 26.24 4.19
CA GLU A 652 37.16 26.90 3.97
C GLU A 652 36.50 27.36 5.28
N GLY A 653 37.03 26.97 6.45
CA GLY A 653 36.64 27.47 7.76
C GLY A 653 35.80 26.50 8.61
N LEU A 654 35.67 25.24 8.17
CA LEU A 654 34.98 24.18 8.90
C LEU A 654 36.02 23.27 9.58
N ARG A 655 36.32 23.55 10.86
CA ARG A 655 37.39 22.86 11.61
C ARG A 655 36.83 21.93 12.68
N ARG A 656 37.39 20.72 12.74
CA ARG A 656 37.10 19.74 13.79
C ARG A 656 37.46 20.30 15.17
N GLY A 657 36.60 20.06 16.15
CA GLY A 657 36.78 20.55 17.51
C GLY A 657 35.83 19.89 18.51
N PRO A 658 35.66 20.46 19.71
CA PRO A 658 34.69 19.97 20.69
C PRO A 658 33.25 19.97 20.14
N ASP A 659 32.88 21.03 19.41
CA ASP A 659 31.50 21.27 18.96
C ASP A 659 31.21 20.82 17.52
N PHE A 660 32.23 20.41 16.77
CA PHE A 660 32.09 19.94 15.39
C PHE A 660 32.87 18.67 15.17
N LYS A 661 32.15 17.61 14.79
CA LYS A 661 32.66 16.26 14.61
C LYS A 661 32.71 15.90 13.14
N VAL A 662 33.79 15.23 12.75
CA VAL A 662 34.01 14.68 11.41
C VAL A 662 34.05 13.17 11.51
N TRP A 663 33.11 12.53 10.84
CA TRP A 663 32.98 11.08 10.78
C TRP A 663 33.51 10.54 9.45
N LEU A 664 33.91 9.28 9.43
CA LEU A 664 34.22 8.54 8.22
C LEU A 664 33.21 7.41 8.04
N MET A 665 32.63 7.29 6.85
CA MET A 665 31.87 6.10 6.51
C MET A 665 32.85 4.93 6.32
N ALA A 666 32.84 3.97 7.26
CA ALA A 666 33.68 2.79 7.21
C ALA A 666 33.03 1.74 6.30
N GLU A 667 33.32 1.84 5.02
CA GLU A 667 32.64 1.06 3.99
C GLU A 667 33.59 0.40 2.99
N ILE A 668 34.89 0.71 3.08
CA ILE A 668 35.94 0.11 2.29
C ILE A 668 36.84 -0.72 3.21
N PRO A 669 37.31 -1.92 2.81
CA PRO A 669 38.19 -2.74 3.64
C PRO A 669 39.43 -2.00 4.16
N SER A 670 39.97 -1.05 3.39
CA SER A 670 41.09 -0.21 3.83
C SER A 670 40.75 0.67 5.04
N ASN A 671 39.50 1.13 5.20
CA ASN A 671 39.05 1.88 6.38
C ASN A 671 39.15 1.05 7.64
N ILE A 672 38.98 -0.27 7.50
CA ILE A 672 39.02 -1.19 8.64
C ILE A 672 40.45 -1.60 8.96
N ILE A 673 41.22 -1.99 7.94
CA ILE A 673 42.60 -2.46 8.09
C ILE A 673 43.51 -1.35 8.64
N LEU A 674 43.27 -0.10 8.24
CA LEU A 674 44.08 1.06 8.61
C LEU A 674 43.32 2.01 9.56
N ALA A 675 42.35 1.49 10.33
CA ALA A 675 41.56 2.30 11.24
C ALA A 675 42.43 3.08 12.25
N ASP A 676 43.53 2.47 12.71
CA ASP A 676 44.53 3.08 13.59
C ASP A 676 45.14 4.36 13.00
N GLN A 677 45.31 4.43 11.68
CA GLN A 677 45.83 5.61 10.98
C GLN A 677 44.72 6.62 10.66
N PHE A 678 43.52 6.15 10.29
CA PHE A 678 42.38 7.03 10.05
C PHE A 678 41.92 7.77 11.33
N ASN A 679 42.13 7.18 12.51
CA ASN A 679 41.80 7.76 13.83
C ASN A 679 42.39 9.16 14.06
N GLU A 680 43.49 9.52 13.39
CA GLU A 680 44.08 10.86 13.46
C GLU A 680 43.12 11.92 12.90
N PHE A 681 42.34 11.60 11.86
CA PHE A 681 41.56 12.55 11.06
C PHE A 681 40.05 12.52 11.33
N VAL A 682 39.55 11.53 12.06
CA VAL A 682 38.11 11.37 12.37
C VAL A 682 37.81 11.42 13.87
N ASP A 683 36.60 11.77 14.25
CA ASP A 683 36.07 11.63 15.62
C ASP A 683 35.37 10.27 15.82
N GLY A 684 34.96 9.63 14.72
CA GLY A 684 34.26 8.36 14.75
C GLY A 684 34.00 7.79 13.35
N TYR A 685 33.46 6.59 13.33
CA TYR A 685 33.14 5.84 12.12
C TYR A 685 31.65 5.54 12.04
N SER A 686 31.07 5.56 10.84
CA SER A 686 29.77 4.94 10.59
C SER A 686 29.94 3.82 9.59
N ILE A 687 29.71 2.59 10.00
CA ILE A 687 29.86 1.43 9.13
C ILE A 687 28.77 1.47 8.06
N GLY A 688 29.18 1.58 6.81
CA GLY A 688 28.33 1.38 5.64
C GLY A 688 28.26 -0.10 5.33
N SER A 689 27.41 -0.85 6.03
CA SER A 689 27.40 -2.33 5.97
C SER A 689 27.17 -2.88 4.57
N ASN A 690 26.43 -2.14 3.75
CA ASN A 690 26.17 -2.47 2.36
C ASN A 690 27.45 -2.54 1.52
N ASP A 691 28.14 -1.41 1.38
CA ASP A 691 29.34 -1.29 0.56
C ASP A 691 30.52 -2.08 1.18
N LEU A 692 30.58 -2.16 2.52
CA LEU A 692 31.57 -3.00 3.21
C LEU A 692 31.38 -4.48 2.86
N THR A 693 30.15 -4.99 2.90
CA THR A 693 29.84 -6.37 2.54
C THR A 693 30.14 -6.63 1.07
N MET A 694 29.73 -5.72 0.19
CA MET A 694 30.01 -5.79 -1.25
C MET A 694 31.52 -5.95 -1.52
N LEU A 695 32.35 -5.13 -0.87
CA LEU A 695 33.80 -5.11 -1.09
C LEU A 695 34.55 -6.25 -0.40
N ILE A 696 34.14 -6.66 0.81
CA ILE A 696 34.73 -7.81 1.49
C ILE A 696 34.42 -9.12 0.75
N MET A 697 33.18 -9.27 0.28
CA MET A 697 32.71 -10.47 -0.40
C MET A 697 33.02 -10.48 -1.91
N GLY A 698 33.39 -9.33 -2.47
CA GLY A 698 33.59 -9.17 -3.92
C GLY A 698 32.31 -9.40 -4.73
N CYS A 699 31.15 -9.08 -4.16
CA CYS A 699 29.84 -9.35 -4.74
C CYS A 699 29.12 -8.04 -5.02
N ASP A 700 28.89 -7.71 -6.29
CA ASP A 700 28.04 -6.60 -6.67
C ASP A 700 26.57 -6.96 -6.42
N ARG A 701 25.92 -6.26 -5.49
CA ARG A 701 24.52 -6.51 -5.16
C ARG A 701 23.54 -6.13 -6.28
N ASP A 702 23.97 -5.26 -7.21
CA ASP A 702 23.20 -4.86 -8.39
C ASP A 702 23.36 -5.89 -9.52
N ASN A 703 24.16 -6.95 -9.31
CA ASN A 703 24.37 -8.06 -10.23
C ASN A 703 23.60 -9.32 -9.77
N ASP A 704 22.51 -9.64 -10.48
CA ASP A 704 21.60 -10.77 -10.19
C ASP A 704 22.31 -12.12 -10.00
N THR A 705 23.47 -12.34 -10.63
CA THR A 705 24.19 -13.62 -10.57
C THR A 705 24.85 -13.84 -9.20
N VAL A 706 25.35 -12.78 -8.57
CA VAL A 706 26.11 -12.84 -7.31
C VAL A 706 25.37 -12.21 -6.14
N ALA A 707 24.27 -11.47 -6.38
CA ALA A 707 23.41 -10.91 -5.34
C ALA A 707 22.95 -11.93 -4.28
N PRO A 708 22.63 -13.21 -4.60
CA PRO A 708 22.30 -14.20 -3.57
C PRO A 708 23.44 -14.54 -2.60
N LEU A 709 24.70 -14.22 -2.94
CA LEU A 709 25.87 -14.41 -2.06
C LEU A 709 26.04 -13.27 -1.06
N PHE A 710 25.32 -12.15 -1.24
CA PHE A 710 25.38 -11.00 -0.36
C PHE A 710 24.70 -11.31 0.98
N ASP A 711 25.49 -11.34 2.06
CA ASP A 711 24.97 -11.48 3.43
C ASP A 711 25.82 -10.64 4.39
N GLU A 712 25.22 -9.59 4.96
CA GLU A 712 25.87 -8.71 5.94
C GLU A 712 26.23 -9.43 7.25
N ARG A 713 25.62 -10.60 7.51
CA ARG A 713 25.90 -11.44 8.67
C ARG A 713 27.08 -12.39 8.44
N ASN A 714 27.68 -12.38 7.24
CA ASN A 714 28.83 -13.22 6.95
C ASN A 714 29.94 -13.01 7.98
N LEU A 715 30.61 -14.10 8.38
CA LEU A 715 31.66 -14.07 9.39
C LEU A 715 32.80 -13.09 9.04
N ALA A 716 33.16 -12.96 7.76
CA ALA A 716 34.18 -12.01 7.32
C ALA A 716 33.78 -10.56 7.64
N VAL A 717 32.51 -10.21 7.41
CA VAL A 717 31.96 -8.89 7.72
C VAL A 717 31.87 -8.68 9.22
N LYS A 718 31.38 -9.66 9.99
CA LYS A 718 31.33 -9.57 11.46
C LYS A 718 32.73 -9.40 12.07
N ARG A 719 33.73 -10.17 11.63
CA ARG A 719 35.13 -10.00 12.06
C ARG A 719 35.64 -8.60 11.73
N ALA A 720 35.30 -8.09 10.55
CA ALA A 720 35.68 -6.75 10.15
C ALA A 720 35.10 -5.67 11.06
N ILE A 721 33.79 -5.74 11.33
CA ILE A 721 33.10 -4.81 12.21
C ILE A 721 33.69 -4.85 13.62
N ARG A 722 33.89 -6.05 14.19
CA ARG A 722 34.44 -6.18 15.55
C ARG A 722 35.86 -5.64 15.66
N HIS A 723 36.69 -5.87 14.65
CA HIS A 723 38.04 -5.30 14.58
C HIS A 723 37.99 -3.77 14.52
N LEU A 724 37.14 -3.18 13.67
CA LEU A 724 36.99 -1.73 13.58
C LEU A 724 36.64 -1.12 14.94
N ILE A 725 35.62 -1.68 15.61
CA ILE A 725 35.17 -1.22 16.92
C ILE A 725 36.35 -1.23 17.91
N ALA A 726 37.06 -2.35 17.99
CA ALA A 726 38.20 -2.50 18.89
C ALA A 726 39.35 -1.52 18.59
N VAL A 727 39.66 -1.26 17.32
CA VAL A 727 40.76 -0.34 16.93
C VAL A 727 40.35 1.12 17.12
N ALA A 728 39.13 1.50 16.74
CA ALA A 728 38.60 2.86 16.93
C ALA A 728 38.55 3.25 18.42
N HIS A 729 38.10 2.33 19.28
CA HIS A 729 37.98 2.57 20.72
C HIS A 729 39.31 2.77 21.43
N LYS A 730 40.43 2.23 20.92
CA LYS A 730 41.76 2.44 21.52
C LYS A 730 42.14 3.91 21.61
N ASP A 731 41.72 4.70 20.62
CA ASP A 731 41.98 6.14 20.54
C ASP A 731 40.74 6.97 20.93
N GLY A 732 39.73 6.35 21.55
CA GLY A 732 38.50 6.99 22.00
C GLY A 732 37.58 7.45 20.86
N ARG A 733 37.67 6.84 19.67
CA ARG A 733 36.79 7.14 18.54
C ARG A 733 35.53 6.30 18.61
N THR A 734 34.36 6.90 18.41
CA THR A 734 33.08 6.17 18.48
C THR A 734 32.77 5.47 17.16
N VAL A 735 32.07 4.34 17.22
CA VAL A 735 31.65 3.57 16.05
C VAL A 735 30.13 3.43 16.02
N SER A 736 29.55 3.84 14.91
CA SER A 736 28.15 3.67 14.55
C SER A 736 28.02 2.69 13.40
N ILE A 737 26.82 2.19 13.15
CA ILE A 737 26.47 1.49 11.91
C ILE A 737 25.23 2.13 11.29
N CYS A 738 25.23 2.26 9.97
CA CYS A 738 24.09 2.71 9.19
C CYS A 738 23.74 1.65 8.14
N GLY A 739 22.47 1.25 8.08
CA GLY A 739 21.99 0.19 7.21
C GLY A 739 20.71 -0.43 7.75
N GLN A 740 20.13 -1.35 6.99
CA GLN A 740 18.91 -2.05 7.40
C GLN A 740 19.20 -3.34 8.18
N ALA A 741 20.42 -3.89 8.09
CA ALA A 741 20.80 -5.11 8.79
C ALA A 741 20.41 -5.14 10.27
N PRO A 742 20.69 -4.10 11.09
CA PRO A 742 20.32 -4.12 12.51
C PRO A 742 18.79 -4.19 12.75
N SER A 743 17.99 -3.56 11.89
CA SER A 743 16.53 -3.60 11.99
C SER A 743 15.90 -4.89 11.45
N VAL A 744 16.55 -5.54 10.49
CA VAL A 744 16.04 -6.77 9.83
C VAL A 744 16.48 -8.03 10.58
N TYR A 745 17.70 -8.03 11.13
CA TYR A 745 18.33 -9.20 11.75
C TYR A 745 18.59 -8.97 13.25
N PRO A 746 17.71 -9.44 14.15
CA PRO A 746 17.87 -9.24 15.59
C PRO A 746 19.18 -9.82 16.17
N ASP A 747 19.64 -10.94 15.61
CA ASP A 747 20.91 -11.60 15.96
C ASP A 747 22.13 -10.74 15.59
N PHE A 748 22.05 -10.01 14.48
CA PHE A 748 23.09 -9.05 14.09
C PHE A 748 23.13 -7.86 15.04
N THR A 749 21.97 -7.33 15.46
CA THR A 749 21.92 -6.30 16.50
C THR A 749 22.50 -6.80 17.82
N GLU A 750 22.20 -8.03 18.24
CA GLU A 750 22.82 -8.65 19.42
C GLU A 750 24.35 -8.70 19.29
N PHE A 751 24.87 -9.13 18.13
CA PHE A 751 26.30 -9.15 17.84
C PHE A 751 26.95 -7.76 17.94
N LEU A 752 26.30 -6.72 17.40
CA LEU A 752 26.82 -5.35 17.43
C LEU A 752 26.92 -4.81 18.86
N VAL A 753 25.87 -4.99 19.66
CA VAL A 753 25.84 -4.58 21.07
C VAL A 753 26.89 -5.34 21.88
N LYS A 754 27.01 -6.65 21.70
CA LYS A 754 28.06 -7.48 22.33
C LYS A 754 29.47 -7.09 21.91
N SER A 755 29.64 -6.61 20.67
CA SER A 755 30.92 -6.13 20.16
C SER A 755 31.27 -4.73 20.68
N GLY A 756 30.33 -4.05 21.35
CA GLY A 756 30.55 -2.75 21.99
C GLY A 756 30.19 -1.55 21.12
N ILE A 757 29.35 -1.68 20.10
CA ILE A 757 29.01 -0.53 19.24
C ILE A 757 28.41 0.64 20.03
N ASP A 758 28.81 1.88 19.69
CA ASP A 758 28.34 3.09 20.39
C ASP A 758 26.94 3.51 19.94
N SER A 759 26.61 3.31 18.66
CA SER A 759 25.30 3.67 18.12
C SER A 759 24.86 2.84 16.91
N ILE A 760 23.54 2.74 16.74
CA ILE A 760 22.91 2.04 15.61
C ILE A 760 21.92 2.99 14.95
N SER A 761 22.07 3.21 13.64
CA SER A 761 21.22 4.09 12.85
C SER A 761 20.30 3.31 11.92
N VAL A 762 18.99 3.37 12.19
CA VAL A 762 17.94 2.62 11.47
C VAL A 762 16.92 3.54 10.81
N ASN A 763 16.04 2.99 9.96
CA ASN A 763 14.94 3.77 9.40
C ASN A 763 13.92 4.19 10.49
N PRO A 764 13.13 5.26 10.26
CA PRO A 764 12.22 5.81 11.27
C PRO A 764 11.21 4.80 11.86
N ASP A 765 10.68 3.90 11.03
CA ASP A 765 9.76 2.83 11.42
C ASP A 765 10.37 1.81 12.39
N ALA A 766 11.69 1.58 12.30
CA ALA A 766 12.40 0.60 13.11
C ALA A 766 12.98 1.15 14.43
N VAL A 767 12.97 2.47 14.65
CA VAL A 767 13.61 3.12 15.83
C VAL A 767 13.12 2.54 17.15
N ALA A 768 11.80 2.49 17.35
CA ALA A 768 11.22 2.05 18.62
C ALA A 768 11.45 0.56 18.89
N ALA A 769 11.36 -0.27 17.85
CA ALA A 769 11.62 -1.70 17.95
C ALA A 769 13.11 -1.98 18.25
N THR A 770 14.02 -1.31 17.54
CA THR A 770 15.47 -1.45 17.73
C THR A 770 15.88 -1.00 19.13
N LYS A 771 15.32 0.10 19.66
CA LYS A 771 15.61 0.57 21.02
C LYS A 771 15.16 -0.42 22.10
N LYS A 772 13.99 -1.06 21.93
CA LYS A 772 13.53 -2.12 22.82
C LYS A 772 14.43 -3.36 22.75
N LEU A 773 14.86 -3.75 21.54
CA LEU A 773 15.77 -4.88 21.33
C LEU A 773 17.13 -4.64 22.00
N VAL A 774 17.73 -3.46 21.77
CA VAL A 774 19.02 -3.10 22.38
C VAL A 774 18.91 -3.09 23.91
N ALA A 775 17.85 -2.50 24.47
CA ALA A 775 17.63 -2.53 25.92
C ALA A 775 17.55 -3.96 26.48
N HIS A 776 16.88 -4.86 25.76
CA HIS A 776 16.78 -6.26 26.13
C HIS A 776 18.16 -6.96 26.10
N VAL A 777 18.95 -6.72 25.05
CA VAL A 777 20.30 -7.30 24.90
C VAL A 777 21.23 -6.78 25.99
N GLU A 778 21.25 -5.48 26.26
CA GLU A 778 22.06 -4.88 27.33
C GLU A 778 21.70 -5.45 28.71
N GLN A 779 20.41 -5.55 29.01
CA GLN A 779 19.92 -6.16 30.25
C GLN A 779 20.37 -7.61 30.36
N ARG A 780 20.32 -8.36 29.26
CA ARG A 780 20.77 -9.75 29.21
C ARG A 780 22.28 -9.87 29.46
N ILE A 781 23.11 -9.02 28.85
CA ILE A 781 24.56 -8.97 29.08
C ILE A 781 24.86 -8.72 30.57
N MET A 782 24.15 -7.78 31.20
CA MET A 782 24.30 -7.51 32.63
C MET A 782 23.90 -8.71 33.50
N MET A 783 22.79 -9.38 33.19
CA MET A 783 22.34 -10.57 33.92
C MET A 783 23.29 -11.76 33.74
N ASP A 784 23.82 -11.95 32.55
CA ASP A 784 24.78 -13.01 32.23
C ASP A 784 26.08 -12.80 33.01
N ALA A 785 26.57 -11.57 33.10
CA ALA A 785 27.74 -11.19 33.90
C ALA A 785 27.52 -11.40 35.41
N LEU A 786 26.34 -11.08 35.93
CA LEU A 786 26.01 -11.25 37.36
C LEU A 786 25.78 -12.71 37.76
N THR A 787 25.21 -13.52 36.87
CA THR A 787 24.82 -14.90 37.18
C THR A 787 25.89 -15.93 36.81
N GLY A 788 26.83 -15.58 35.92
CA GLY A 788 27.79 -16.52 35.35
C GLY A 788 27.15 -17.61 34.48
N LYS A 789 25.87 -17.46 34.09
CA LYS A 789 25.09 -18.43 33.30
C LYS A 789 24.90 -18.02 31.83
N GLY A 790 25.64 -17.00 31.38
CA GLY A 790 25.58 -16.53 30.01
C GLY A 790 25.98 -17.60 28.99
N ARG A 791 25.34 -17.60 27.82
CA ARG A 791 25.76 -18.44 26.70
C ARG A 791 27.04 -17.85 26.10
N ALA A 792 28.06 -18.68 25.91
CA ALA A 792 29.25 -18.29 25.15
C ALA A 792 28.88 -18.00 23.69
N ASP A 793 29.61 -17.09 23.05
CA ASP A 793 29.49 -16.86 21.61
C ASP A 793 29.79 -18.16 20.86
N THR A 794 28.97 -18.46 19.85
CA THR A 794 29.08 -19.69 19.05
C THR A 794 30.09 -19.55 17.90
N GLU A 795 30.55 -18.34 17.61
CA GLU A 795 31.43 -18.01 16.50
C GLU A 795 32.72 -17.36 17.02
N ASP A 796 33.84 -17.63 16.35
CA ASP A 796 35.11 -16.95 16.59
C ASP A 796 35.19 -15.66 15.76
N TYR A 797 35.06 -14.52 16.45
CA TYR A 797 35.08 -13.19 15.85
C TYR A 797 36.48 -12.54 15.83
N THR A 798 37.55 -13.28 16.12
CA THR A 798 38.91 -12.74 15.99
C THR A 798 39.28 -12.58 14.51
N TRP A 799 39.79 -11.41 14.15
CA TRP A 799 40.38 -11.13 12.84
C TRP A 799 41.85 -11.55 12.86
#